data_AF-A0A2N9MCL7-F1
#
_entry.id   AF-A0A2N9MCL7-F1
#
_cell.length_a   1.000
_cell.length_b   1.000
_cell.length_c   1.000
_cell.angle_alpha   90.00
_cell.angle_beta   90.00
_cell.angle_gamma   90.00
#
_symmetry.space_group_name_H-M   'P 1'
#
loop_
_entity.id
_entity.type
_entity.pdbx_description
1 polymer ?
#
loop_
_entity_poly.entity_id
_entity_poly.type
_entity_poly.pdbx_seq_one_letter_code
_entity_poly.pdbx_strand_id
1 'polypeptide(L)'
;MMAPKPASAYRFGECSADPKRLEVRRGGSVVALEPKAIRVLFHLIENRDRVVTKEELIAHIWAGAVVTDFALTRVIAQLRKRLGDDAYHPRYIDPRYIETAATTGYRFVADVTRQHVAEKTATTPRRRVWWLAGPAVLVVLLAAAVLWLRRPNTNLATAIRATRQLTNSDAADLFPAFSPDGSQIVFSSNRTGHFELYIRSLAPGSEERQITFGGQDVIQPAWSPDGQYLACSFQARGGIATMPVSGGAVRYLSESGSGPQWSPDGRTLIYSPYNVATVLQANRPFPAATATYLMSVAADGGTPRQLTYPGDPVAAHSNARWLGDGRHILFVSGGGIWLMNAWTGHPRKLDLEDKCLNNFAASPLGNALYFTTPCASSVQGLYRVRLGRDWHAQKAELLMPVAAAVPANIAVSRDGSRLAFNQEMEQSGIWSVPIDSSGAPRGDPRPVVQDLSQRNTEPDFSLDGSMLAYASQRQGERSVIVAANADGSAAQIISPPDSSCEMPIWLTQGRCAYYCMPRALWISPLHGPPQRIAQKSKAQFPQLSRDGTRVVAHVRDASSRRMRLVVGDVNAGEIRFLTPPDRSIGYARWSPDGRWIAAEEEHGSNDAIVLISPENGRIQTLVDEPVHSWLHDWAPNNDQIVFAGLRNGLWNVYWVSRSTKRVRQLTHFQSRSGIVRYPAWSPRGDQVVFERQGLVANIYVADLR
;
A
#
# COMPACT_ATOMS: atom_id res chain seq x y z
N MET A 1 -31.90 -24.30 48.71
CA MET A 1 -32.07 -23.54 47.46
C MET A 1 -31.19 -24.19 46.39
N MET A 2 -31.79 -24.88 45.42
CA MET A 2 -31.08 -25.57 44.34
C MET A 2 -30.77 -24.60 43.19
N ALA A 3 -29.52 -24.61 42.70
CA ALA A 3 -29.13 -23.89 41.50
C ALA A 3 -29.88 -24.43 40.26
N PRO A 4 -30.31 -23.58 39.31
CA PRO A 4 -31.04 -24.03 38.13
C PRO A 4 -30.15 -24.86 37.18
N LYS A 5 -30.66 -26.00 36.70
CA LYS A 5 -30.02 -26.85 35.67
C LYS A 5 -29.73 -26.08 34.38
N PRO A 6 -28.60 -26.33 33.68
CA PRO A 6 -28.30 -25.68 32.40
C PRO A 6 -29.29 -26.11 31.30
N ALA A 7 -29.79 -25.14 30.54
CA ALA A 7 -30.77 -25.34 29.46
C ALA A 7 -30.18 -26.15 28.29
N SER A 8 -31.03 -26.85 27.54
CA SER A 8 -30.59 -27.70 26.41
C SER A 8 -30.65 -27.00 25.04
N ALA A 9 -31.47 -25.96 24.87
CA ALA A 9 -31.45 -25.05 23.72
C ALA A 9 -32.21 -23.74 24.04
N TYR A 10 -31.81 -22.65 23.39
CA TYR A 10 -32.46 -21.33 23.47
C TYR A 10 -33.22 -21.04 22.18
N ARG A 11 -34.44 -20.50 22.27
CA ARG A 11 -35.22 -20.02 21.11
C ARG A 11 -35.56 -18.54 21.29
N PHE A 12 -35.33 -17.74 20.26
CA PHE A 12 -35.62 -16.30 20.25
C PHE A 12 -35.94 -15.87 18.81
N GLY A 13 -37.09 -15.20 18.61
CA GLY A 13 -37.59 -14.88 17.27
C GLY A 13 -37.60 -16.08 16.32
N GLU A 14 -37.01 -15.95 15.13
CA GLU A 14 -36.86 -17.03 14.13
C GLU A 14 -35.65 -17.95 14.38
N CYS A 15 -34.89 -17.70 15.46
CA CYS A 15 -33.62 -18.34 15.73
C CYS A 15 -33.71 -19.39 16.85
N SER A 16 -32.90 -20.44 16.73
CA SER A 16 -32.63 -21.41 17.80
C SER A 16 -31.14 -21.61 17.95
N ALA A 17 -30.63 -21.54 19.19
CA ALA A 17 -29.22 -21.69 19.50
C ALA A 17 -29.02 -22.85 20.49
N ASP A 18 -28.18 -23.83 20.11
CA ASP A 18 -27.84 -25.00 20.92
C ASP A 18 -26.42 -24.85 21.48
N PRO A 19 -26.26 -24.63 22.79
CA PRO A 19 -24.94 -24.45 23.41
C PRO A 19 -24.09 -25.73 23.43
N LYS A 20 -24.71 -26.92 23.40
CA LYS A 20 -23.95 -28.19 23.35
C LYS A 20 -23.35 -28.45 21.98
N ARG A 21 -24.04 -28.03 20.92
CA ARG A 21 -23.57 -28.18 19.53
C ARG A 21 -22.77 -26.99 19.01
N LEU A 22 -22.72 -25.89 19.77
CA LEU A 22 -22.22 -24.59 19.30
C LEU A 22 -22.83 -24.25 17.92
N GLU A 23 -24.15 -24.42 17.79
CA GLU A 23 -24.86 -24.24 16.53
C GLU A 23 -26.00 -23.23 16.72
N VAL A 24 -26.10 -22.29 15.78
CA VAL A 24 -27.22 -21.36 15.69
C VAL A 24 -27.94 -21.61 14.39
N ARG A 25 -29.27 -21.74 14.45
CA ARG A 25 -30.14 -21.89 13.28
C ARG A 25 -31.12 -20.73 13.19
N ARG A 26 -31.44 -20.32 11.96
CA ARG A 26 -32.49 -19.33 11.67
C ARG A 26 -33.42 -19.90 10.60
N GLY A 27 -34.73 -19.91 10.86
CA GLY A 27 -35.70 -20.50 9.93
C GLY A 27 -35.42 -21.98 9.59
N GLY A 28 -34.79 -22.73 10.50
CA GLY A 28 -34.41 -24.15 10.30
C GLY A 28 -33.05 -24.39 9.63
N SER A 29 -32.41 -23.35 9.06
CA SER A 29 -31.09 -23.45 8.41
C SER A 29 -29.96 -23.07 9.35
N VAL A 30 -28.80 -23.73 9.23
CA VAL A 30 -27.60 -23.43 10.04
C VAL A 30 -27.00 -22.09 9.64
N VAL A 31 -26.78 -21.22 10.62
CA VAL A 31 -26.15 -19.91 10.44
C VAL A 31 -24.64 -20.08 10.63
N ALA A 32 -23.88 -19.84 9.56
CA ALA A 32 -22.41 -19.89 9.62
C ALA A 32 -21.86 -18.74 10.49
N LEU A 33 -21.45 -19.07 11.72
CA LEU A 33 -20.85 -18.17 12.69
C LEU A 33 -19.53 -18.73 13.20
N GLU A 34 -18.58 -17.85 13.53
CA GLU A 34 -17.33 -18.25 14.18
C GLU A 34 -17.63 -18.75 15.61
N PRO A 35 -16.88 -19.74 16.14
CA PRO A 35 -17.09 -20.25 17.50
C PRO A 35 -17.07 -19.16 18.58
N LYS A 36 -16.24 -18.13 18.41
CA LYS A 36 -16.17 -16.98 19.32
C LYS A 36 -17.44 -16.12 19.29
N ALA A 37 -18.02 -15.91 18.11
CA ALA A 37 -19.28 -15.19 17.96
C ALA A 37 -20.44 -15.95 18.64
N ILE A 38 -20.46 -17.27 18.51
CA ILE A 38 -21.46 -18.12 19.16
C ILE A 38 -21.33 -18.04 20.69
N ARG A 39 -20.11 -18.03 21.24
CA ARG A 39 -19.89 -17.87 22.67
C ARG A 39 -20.30 -16.49 23.19
N VAL A 40 -20.02 -15.41 22.44
CA VAL A 40 -20.53 -14.06 22.77
C VAL A 40 -22.06 -14.04 22.83
N LEU A 41 -22.73 -14.66 21.86
CA LEU A 41 -24.19 -14.75 21.83
C LEU A 41 -24.75 -15.49 23.05
N PHE A 42 -24.15 -16.63 23.44
CA PHE A 42 -24.59 -17.35 24.64
C PHE A 42 -24.37 -16.54 25.92
N HIS A 43 -23.21 -15.89 26.07
CA HIS A 43 -22.94 -15.06 27.23
C HIS A 43 -23.94 -13.91 27.37
N LEU A 44 -24.33 -13.29 26.25
CA LEU A 44 -25.35 -12.24 26.20
C LEU A 44 -26.77 -12.78 26.53
N ILE A 45 -27.14 -13.96 26.04
CA ILE A 45 -28.43 -14.61 26.35
C ILE A 45 -28.53 -14.98 27.83
N GLU A 46 -27.43 -15.44 28.42
CA GLU A 46 -27.37 -15.85 29.82
C GLU A 46 -27.37 -14.67 30.79
N ASN A 47 -26.88 -13.50 30.35
CA ASN A 47 -26.84 -12.26 31.13
C ASN A 47 -27.85 -11.20 30.64
N ARG A 48 -28.92 -11.61 29.95
CA ARG A 48 -29.86 -10.69 29.28
C ARG A 48 -30.55 -9.66 30.18
N ASP A 49 -30.62 -9.93 31.49
CA ASP A 49 -31.28 -9.07 32.47
C ASP A 49 -30.45 -7.80 32.81
N ARG A 50 -29.22 -7.69 32.29
CA ARG A 50 -28.34 -6.53 32.48
C ARG A 50 -27.55 -6.20 31.22
N VAL A 51 -26.92 -5.03 31.22
CA VAL A 51 -25.88 -4.70 30.22
C VAL A 51 -24.60 -5.45 30.61
N VAL A 52 -24.03 -6.19 29.65
CA VAL A 52 -22.73 -6.85 29.80
C VAL A 52 -21.65 -5.92 29.28
N THR A 53 -20.65 -5.61 30.11
CA THR A 53 -19.59 -4.67 29.72
C THR A 53 -18.67 -5.25 28.66
N LYS A 54 -17.99 -4.37 27.91
CA LYS A 54 -17.03 -4.82 26.90
C LYS A 54 -15.87 -5.58 27.52
N GLU A 55 -15.39 -5.12 28.68
CA GLU A 55 -14.29 -5.74 29.42
C GLU A 55 -14.67 -7.15 29.87
N GLU A 56 -15.90 -7.35 30.32
CA GLU A 56 -16.42 -8.67 30.72
C GLU A 56 -16.47 -9.63 29.53
N LEU A 57 -17.00 -9.17 28.39
CA LEU A 57 -17.04 -9.98 27.16
C LEU A 57 -15.64 -10.33 26.65
N ILE A 58 -14.71 -9.37 26.71
CA ILE A 58 -13.32 -9.58 26.31
C ILE A 58 -12.64 -10.59 27.24
N ALA A 59 -12.75 -10.40 28.55
CA ALA A 59 -12.16 -11.27 29.56
C ALA A 59 -12.72 -12.70 29.49
N HIS A 60 -14.03 -12.86 29.30
CA HIS A 60 -14.68 -14.17 29.30
C HIS A 60 -14.40 -14.97 28.02
N ILE A 61 -14.36 -14.31 26.85
CA ILE A 61 -14.27 -15.00 25.56
C ILE A 61 -12.83 -15.09 25.03
N TRP A 62 -11.97 -14.14 25.40
CA TRP A 62 -10.57 -14.04 24.96
C TRP A 62 -9.58 -14.11 26.13
N ALA A 63 -9.92 -14.85 27.20
CA ALA A 63 -9.01 -15.08 28.33
C ALA A 63 -7.60 -15.48 27.86
N GLY A 64 -6.59 -14.69 28.24
CA GLY A 64 -5.18 -14.92 27.89
C GLY A 64 -4.71 -14.35 26.55
N ALA A 65 -5.54 -13.61 25.81
CA ALA A 65 -5.15 -12.91 24.58
C ALA A 65 -5.34 -11.39 24.72
N VAL A 66 -4.35 -10.61 24.26
CA VAL A 66 -4.47 -9.14 24.16
C VAL A 66 -5.33 -8.83 22.93
N VAL A 67 -6.54 -8.31 23.15
CA VAL A 67 -7.53 -8.06 22.10
C VAL A 67 -8.07 -6.65 22.24
N THR A 68 -8.16 -5.92 21.13
CA THR A 68 -8.72 -4.57 21.08
C THR A 68 -10.25 -4.60 21.01
N ASP A 69 -10.91 -3.54 21.47
CA ASP A 69 -12.37 -3.31 21.37
C ASP A 69 -12.96 -3.54 19.96
N PHE A 70 -12.12 -3.37 18.94
CA PHE A 70 -12.47 -3.59 17.55
C PHE A 70 -12.89 -5.05 17.25
N ALA A 71 -12.24 -6.02 17.89
CA ALA A 71 -12.57 -7.44 17.67
C ALA A 71 -13.97 -7.79 18.20
N LEU A 72 -14.34 -7.28 19.38
CA LEU A 72 -15.67 -7.44 19.94
C LEU A 72 -16.72 -6.75 19.08
N THR A 73 -16.44 -5.52 18.64
CA THR A 73 -17.35 -4.75 17.77
C THR A 73 -17.61 -5.47 16.44
N ARG A 74 -16.58 -6.08 15.84
CA ARG A 74 -16.70 -6.90 14.63
C ARG A 74 -17.57 -8.14 14.85
N VAL A 75 -17.41 -8.82 15.99
CA VAL A 75 -18.22 -9.99 16.35
C VAL A 75 -19.69 -9.62 16.54
N ILE A 76 -19.99 -8.50 17.22
CA ILE A 76 -21.36 -8.02 17.39
C ILE A 76 -22.00 -7.64 16.04
N ALA A 77 -21.25 -6.96 15.16
CA ALA A 77 -21.73 -6.65 13.82
C ALA A 77 -22.03 -7.92 12.99
N GLN A 78 -21.18 -8.94 13.09
CA GLN A 78 -21.39 -10.24 12.45
C GLN A 78 -22.64 -10.93 12.99
N LEU A 79 -22.82 -10.97 14.31
CA LEU A 79 -24.01 -11.55 14.96
C LEU A 79 -25.28 -10.86 14.49
N ARG A 80 -25.34 -9.52 14.55
CA ARG A 80 -26.48 -8.73 14.09
C ARG A 80 -26.86 -9.04 12.64
N LYS A 81 -25.90 -8.96 11.72
CA LYS A 81 -26.12 -9.23 10.30
C LYS A 81 -26.63 -10.65 10.05
N ARG A 82 -26.06 -11.65 10.72
CA ARG A 82 -26.36 -13.08 10.51
C ARG A 82 -27.67 -13.51 11.17
N LEU A 83 -28.04 -12.89 12.30
CA LEU A 83 -29.32 -13.12 12.97
C LEU A 83 -30.46 -12.32 12.31
N GLY A 84 -30.17 -11.36 11.44
CA GLY A 84 -31.18 -10.51 10.79
C GLY A 84 -31.62 -9.31 11.63
N ASP A 85 -30.73 -8.83 12.49
CA ASP A 85 -30.88 -7.74 13.44
C ASP A 85 -30.07 -6.52 12.95
N ASP A 86 -30.36 -6.06 11.73
CA ASP A 86 -29.63 -4.94 11.10
C ASP A 86 -30.15 -3.59 11.60
N ALA A 87 -29.32 -2.88 12.36
CA ALA A 87 -29.64 -1.59 12.97
C ALA A 87 -29.73 -0.41 11.98
N TYR A 88 -29.51 -0.65 10.67
CA TYR A 88 -29.60 0.36 9.61
C TYR A 88 -30.77 0.13 8.62
N HIS A 89 -31.69 -0.79 8.92
CA HIS A 89 -32.83 -1.05 8.03
C HIS A 89 -33.94 0.02 8.21
N PRO A 90 -34.42 0.68 7.14
CA PRO A 90 -35.38 1.81 7.21
C PRO A 90 -36.81 1.44 7.66
N ARG A 91 -37.03 0.27 8.27
CA ARG A 91 -38.35 -0.19 8.75
C ARG A 91 -38.43 -0.51 10.26
N TYR A 92 -37.34 -0.46 11.01
CA TYR A 92 -37.36 -0.75 12.46
C TYR A 92 -36.45 0.24 13.21
N ILE A 93 -36.99 0.95 14.19
CA ILE A 93 -36.30 1.99 14.98
C ILE A 93 -35.54 1.39 16.18
N ASP A 94 -35.79 0.13 16.54
CA ASP A 94 -35.16 -0.57 17.68
C ASP A 94 -34.47 -1.88 17.28
N PRO A 95 -33.32 -2.25 17.90
CA PRO A 95 -32.66 -3.53 17.67
C PRO A 95 -33.54 -4.71 18.14
N ARG A 96 -33.63 -5.76 17.33
CA ARG A 96 -34.45 -6.96 17.57
C ARG A 96 -33.85 -7.91 18.60
N TYR A 97 -32.53 -8.06 18.65
CA TYR A 97 -31.89 -9.09 19.49
C TYR A 97 -30.76 -8.54 20.37
N ILE A 98 -29.87 -7.71 19.83
CA ILE A 98 -28.72 -7.17 20.57
C ILE A 98 -28.77 -5.66 20.54
N GLU A 99 -28.91 -5.03 21.69
CA GLU A 99 -28.85 -3.59 21.90
C GLU A 99 -27.43 -3.14 22.28
N THR A 100 -27.02 -1.97 21.80
CA THR A 100 -25.76 -1.33 22.21
C THR A 100 -26.06 -0.29 23.27
N ALA A 101 -25.55 -0.51 24.50
CA ALA A 101 -25.49 0.53 25.51
C ALA A 101 -24.26 1.39 25.21
N ALA A 102 -24.49 2.63 24.72
CA ALA A 102 -23.44 3.54 24.32
C ALA A 102 -22.36 3.64 25.41
N THR A 103 -21.09 3.54 25.02
CA THR A 103 -19.90 3.60 25.89
C THR A 103 -19.72 2.49 26.95
N THR A 104 -20.72 1.64 27.20
CA THR A 104 -20.67 0.64 28.29
C THR A 104 -20.61 -0.81 27.81
N GLY A 105 -21.40 -1.21 26.82
CA GLY A 105 -21.47 -2.63 26.45
C GLY A 105 -22.68 -3.02 25.61
N TYR A 106 -23.12 -4.27 25.76
CA TYR A 106 -24.20 -4.85 24.96
C TYR A 106 -25.21 -5.58 25.84
N ARG A 107 -26.49 -5.55 25.42
CA ARG A 107 -27.60 -6.23 26.10
C ARG A 107 -28.39 -7.07 25.10
N PHE A 108 -28.78 -8.28 25.50
CA PHE A 108 -29.70 -9.10 24.71
C PHE A 108 -31.14 -8.73 25.08
N VAL A 109 -31.92 -8.27 24.09
CA VAL A 109 -33.24 -7.64 24.34
C VAL A 109 -34.42 -8.49 23.87
N ALA A 110 -34.17 -9.61 23.20
CA ALA A 110 -35.26 -10.48 22.76
C ALA A 110 -35.77 -11.39 23.87
N ASP A 111 -37.06 -11.73 23.78
CA ASP A 111 -37.65 -12.80 24.57
C ASP A 111 -37.01 -14.16 24.22
N VAL A 112 -36.48 -14.84 25.23
CA VAL A 112 -35.83 -16.15 25.09
C VAL A 112 -36.66 -17.21 25.78
N THR A 113 -37.22 -18.14 24.99
CA THR A 113 -37.82 -19.37 25.52
C THR A 113 -36.76 -20.43 25.68
N ARG A 114 -36.57 -20.94 26.91
CA ARG A 114 -35.72 -22.11 27.17
C ARG A 114 -36.50 -23.36 26.83
N GLN A 115 -36.05 -24.13 25.84
CA GLN A 115 -36.64 -25.42 25.53
C GLN A 115 -35.87 -26.53 26.26
N HIS A 116 -36.61 -27.33 27.02
CA HIS A 116 -36.13 -28.65 27.40
C HIS A 116 -36.38 -29.58 26.23
N VAL A 117 -35.32 -29.95 25.50
CA VAL A 117 -35.42 -31.04 24.54
C VAL A 117 -35.59 -32.31 25.37
N ALA A 118 -36.82 -32.85 25.38
CA ALA A 118 -37.08 -34.17 25.92
C ALA A 118 -36.17 -35.16 25.18
N GLU A 119 -35.23 -35.74 25.90
CA GLU A 119 -34.47 -36.89 25.45
C GLU A 119 -35.50 -37.94 25.04
N LYS A 120 -35.56 -38.29 23.76
CA LYS A 120 -36.35 -39.43 23.31
C LYS A 120 -35.77 -40.65 23.99
N THR A 121 -36.38 -41.03 25.11
CA THR A 121 -36.14 -42.30 25.79
C THR A 121 -36.39 -43.40 24.76
N ALA A 122 -35.31 -44.07 24.38
CA ALA A 122 -35.39 -45.25 23.55
C ALA A 122 -36.29 -46.27 24.25
N THR A 123 -37.45 -46.55 23.66
CA THR A 123 -38.31 -47.65 24.08
C THR A 123 -37.62 -48.96 23.79
N THR A 124 -37.34 -49.73 24.83
CA THR A 124 -36.80 -51.09 24.80
C THR A 124 -37.67 -52.01 23.94
N PRO A 125 -37.15 -52.69 22.91
CA PRO A 125 -37.71 -53.95 22.46
C PRO A 125 -37.00 -55.11 23.17
N ARG A 126 -37.81 -56.10 23.54
CA ARG A 126 -37.40 -57.37 24.13
C ARG A 126 -36.27 -58.05 23.35
N ARG A 127 -35.35 -58.61 24.14
CA ARG A 127 -34.23 -59.49 23.80
C ARG A 127 -34.51 -60.42 22.59
N ARG A 128 -33.83 -60.20 21.47
CA ARG A 128 -33.50 -61.24 20.48
C ARG A 128 -32.14 -60.94 19.84
N VAL A 129 -31.31 -61.98 19.83
CA VAL A 129 -29.87 -62.01 19.51
C VAL A 129 -29.61 -61.73 18.04
N TRP A 130 -28.65 -60.84 17.70
CA TRP A 130 -28.11 -60.67 16.35
C TRP A 130 -26.57 -60.63 16.39
N TRP A 131 -25.92 -61.74 16.06
CA TRP A 131 -24.46 -61.92 15.98
C TRP A 131 -23.84 -61.56 14.60
N LEU A 132 -24.55 -60.89 13.69
CA LEU A 132 -24.06 -60.69 12.31
C LEU A 132 -23.90 -59.23 11.83
N ALA A 133 -24.18 -58.21 12.67
CA ALA A 133 -24.06 -56.80 12.24
C ALA A 133 -22.71 -56.14 12.58
N GLY A 134 -21.92 -56.73 13.50
CA GLY A 134 -20.64 -56.18 13.96
C GLY A 134 -19.59 -55.99 12.85
N PRO A 135 -19.38 -56.95 11.94
CA PRO A 135 -18.35 -56.83 10.91
C PRO A 135 -18.69 -55.75 9.87
N ALA A 136 -19.96 -55.63 9.47
CA ALA A 136 -20.38 -54.68 8.45
C ALA A 136 -20.28 -53.23 8.94
N VAL A 137 -20.64 -52.98 10.20
CA VAL A 137 -20.47 -51.65 10.82
C VAL A 137 -18.99 -51.30 10.96
N LEU A 138 -18.14 -52.26 11.30
CA LEU A 138 -16.70 -52.03 11.38
C LEU A 138 -16.08 -51.69 10.01
N VAL A 139 -16.52 -52.35 8.93
CA VAL A 139 -16.06 -52.05 7.56
C VAL A 139 -16.53 -50.68 7.11
N VAL A 140 -17.76 -50.28 7.41
CA VAL A 140 -18.26 -48.92 7.10
C VAL A 140 -17.53 -47.86 7.92
N LEU A 141 -17.25 -48.11 9.19
CA LEU A 141 -16.48 -47.20 10.03
C LEU A 141 -15.02 -47.11 9.61
N LEU A 142 -14.40 -48.22 9.19
CA LEU A 142 -13.05 -48.24 8.64
C LEU A 142 -12.99 -47.54 7.28
N ALA A 143 -13.98 -47.74 6.41
CA ALA A 143 -14.09 -47.03 5.13
C ALA A 143 -14.32 -45.52 5.35
N ALA A 144 -15.15 -45.15 6.32
CA ALA A 144 -15.37 -43.76 6.71
C ALA A 144 -14.13 -43.15 7.36
N ALA A 145 -13.38 -43.90 8.17
CA ALA A 145 -12.11 -43.48 8.76
C ALA A 145 -11.02 -43.33 7.70
N VAL A 146 -10.93 -44.24 6.73
CA VAL A 146 -10.02 -44.13 5.58
C VAL A 146 -10.41 -42.95 4.69
N LEU A 147 -11.70 -42.72 4.45
CA LEU A 147 -12.18 -41.53 3.72
C LEU A 147 -11.95 -40.23 4.50
N TRP A 148 -12.01 -40.26 5.83
CA TRP A 148 -11.72 -39.13 6.71
C TRP A 148 -10.22 -38.84 6.79
N LEU A 149 -9.38 -39.87 6.88
CA LEU A 149 -7.91 -39.80 6.79
C LEU A 149 -7.43 -39.41 5.38
N ARG A 150 -8.24 -39.68 4.34
CA ARG A 150 -8.01 -39.24 2.96
C ARG A 150 -8.66 -37.88 2.65
N ARG A 151 -9.39 -37.24 3.58
CA ARG A 151 -9.79 -35.85 3.37
C ARG A 151 -8.51 -35.02 3.34
N PRO A 152 -8.25 -34.24 2.29
CA PRO A 152 -7.15 -33.29 2.33
C PRO A 152 -7.44 -32.36 3.51
N ASN A 153 -6.61 -32.45 4.56
CA ASN A 153 -6.56 -31.44 5.59
C ASN A 153 -6.42 -30.10 4.87
N THR A 154 -7.43 -29.25 4.93
CA THR A 154 -7.27 -27.81 4.68
C THR A 154 -6.52 -27.20 5.85
N ASN A 155 -5.33 -27.75 6.16
CA ASN A 155 -4.30 -26.98 6.81
C ASN A 155 -3.89 -25.92 5.79
N LEU A 156 -3.85 -24.66 6.22
CA LEU A 156 -3.17 -23.55 5.56
C LEU A 156 -1.66 -23.83 5.51
N ALA A 157 -1.25 -24.89 4.81
CA ALA A 157 0.11 -25.36 4.76
C ALA A 157 0.47 -25.79 3.33
N THR A 158 0.55 -24.80 2.44
CA THR A 158 1.78 -24.64 1.65
C THR A 158 2.35 -23.26 1.99
N ALA A 159 2.82 -23.11 3.23
CA ALA A 159 3.58 -21.95 3.63
C ALA A 159 5.04 -22.15 3.19
N ILE A 160 5.67 -21.10 2.66
CA ILE A 160 7.13 -21.05 2.56
C ILE A 160 7.70 -21.35 3.95
N ARG A 161 8.42 -22.47 4.09
CA ARG A 161 8.86 -22.97 5.41
C ARG A 161 9.90 -22.07 6.06
N ALA A 162 10.76 -21.46 5.25
CA ALA A 162 11.75 -20.49 5.68
C ALA A 162 12.18 -19.62 4.49
N THR A 163 12.40 -18.34 4.76
CA THR A 163 13.10 -17.43 3.85
C THR A 163 14.53 -17.26 4.30
N ARG A 164 15.46 -17.29 3.36
CA ARG A 164 16.85 -16.92 3.59
C ARG A 164 17.08 -15.52 3.01
N GLN A 165 17.45 -14.58 3.87
CA GLN A 165 18.00 -13.30 3.44
C GLN A 165 19.35 -13.54 2.78
N LEU A 166 19.52 -13.06 1.55
CA LEU A 166 20.79 -13.10 0.85
C LEU A 166 21.57 -11.84 1.14
N THR A 167 21.05 -10.67 0.75
CA THR A 167 21.77 -9.41 0.94
C THR A 167 21.39 -8.72 2.25
N ASN A 168 22.29 -7.90 2.80
CA ASN A 168 22.10 -7.21 4.07
C ASN A 168 22.70 -5.80 4.07
N SER A 169 22.62 -5.11 2.93
CA SER A 169 23.17 -3.76 2.78
C SER A 169 22.13 -2.68 3.10
N ASP A 170 22.59 -1.45 3.36
CA ASP A 170 21.73 -0.27 3.48
C ASP A 170 21.32 0.31 2.10
N ALA A 171 21.59 -0.43 1.03
CA ALA A 171 21.23 -0.06 -0.33
C ALA A 171 19.85 -0.62 -0.72
N ALA A 172 19.35 -0.20 -1.88
CA ALA A 172 18.21 -0.80 -2.53
C ALA A 172 18.67 -1.94 -3.44
N ASP A 173 18.69 -3.17 -2.92
CA ASP A 173 18.88 -4.38 -3.72
C ASP A 173 17.53 -4.82 -4.32
N LEU A 174 17.36 -4.64 -5.62
CA LEU A 174 16.10 -4.80 -6.35
C LEU A 174 16.23 -5.75 -7.54
N PHE A 175 15.08 -6.18 -8.08
CA PHE A 175 14.96 -6.96 -9.32
C PHE A 175 15.84 -8.23 -9.36
N PRO A 176 15.68 -9.16 -8.40
CA PRO A 176 16.41 -10.41 -8.44
C PRO A 176 16.04 -11.25 -9.66
N ALA A 177 16.99 -11.98 -10.23
CA ALA A 177 16.77 -13.00 -11.24
C ALA A 177 17.71 -14.20 -11.02
N PHE A 178 17.19 -15.42 -11.16
CA PHE A 178 17.99 -16.64 -11.06
C PHE A 178 18.80 -16.89 -12.34
N SER A 179 19.98 -17.48 -12.18
CA SER A 179 20.66 -18.15 -13.29
C SER A 179 19.83 -19.35 -13.79
N PRO A 180 20.01 -19.80 -15.04
CA PRO A 180 19.22 -20.90 -15.60
C PRO A 180 19.34 -22.23 -14.85
N ASP A 181 20.51 -22.49 -14.26
CA ASP A 181 20.78 -23.65 -13.39
C ASP A 181 20.29 -23.43 -11.95
N GLY A 182 19.86 -22.22 -11.61
CA GLY A 182 19.42 -21.82 -10.27
C GLY A 182 20.54 -21.84 -9.23
N SER A 183 21.81 -21.82 -9.60
CA SER A 183 22.93 -21.80 -8.64
C SER A 183 23.29 -20.38 -8.19
N GLN A 184 22.90 -19.36 -8.96
CA GLN A 184 23.25 -17.95 -8.74
C GLN A 184 22.02 -17.05 -8.81
N ILE A 185 22.18 -15.84 -8.28
CA ILE A 185 21.24 -14.74 -8.39
C ILE A 185 21.96 -13.50 -8.92
N VAL A 186 21.32 -12.78 -9.84
CA VAL A 186 21.71 -11.42 -10.24
C VAL A 186 20.66 -10.44 -9.71
N PHE A 187 21.08 -9.26 -9.28
CA PHE A 187 20.20 -8.21 -8.80
C PHE A 187 20.82 -6.83 -9.07
N SER A 188 20.01 -5.77 -8.97
CA SER A 188 20.45 -4.38 -9.13
C SER A 188 20.64 -3.77 -7.75
N SER A 189 21.72 -3.03 -7.51
CA SER A 189 22.01 -2.38 -6.23
C SER A 189 22.54 -0.97 -6.45
N ASN A 190 22.06 -0.01 -5.67
CA ASN A 190 22.55 1.37 -5.71
C ASN A 190 23.66 1.67 -4.69
N ARG A 191 24.32 0.65 -4.14
CA ARG A 191 25.34 0.78 -3.08
C ARG A 191 26.54 1.65 -3.47
N THR A 192 26.79 1.84 -4.76
CA THR A 192 27.84 2.73 -5.31
C THR A 192 27.32 4.13 -5.67
N GLY A 193 26.08 4.48 -5.29
CA GLY A 193 25.39 5.71 -5.65
C GLY A 193 24.55 5.61 -6.93
N HIS A 194 24.93 4.73 -7.84
CA HIS A 194 24.19 4.37 -9.05
C HIS A 194 23.75 2.91 -8.99
N PHE A 195 22.63 2.59 -9.64
CA PHE A 195 22.23 1.19 -9.78
C PHE A 195 23.21 0.44 -10.68
N GLU A 196 23.86 -0.56 -10.11
CA GLU A 196 24.77 -1.47 -10.78
C GLU A 196 24.34 -2.91 -10.52
N LEU A 197 24.73 -3.82 -11.40
CA LEU A 197 24.40 -5.23 -11.27
C LEU A 197 25.43 -5.97 -10.43
N TYR A 198 24.91 -6.85 -9.58
CA TYR A 198 25.68 -7.73 -8.72
C TYR A 198 25.23 -9.17 -8.91
N ILE A 199 26.17 -10.10 -8.91
CA ILE A 199 25.90 -11.54 -8.92
C ILE A 199 26.39 -12.15 -7.62
N ARG A 200 25.62 -13.12 -7.12
CA ARG A 200 25.97 -13.92 -5.96
C ARG A 200 25.61 -15.39 -6.16
N SER A 201 26.50 -16.28 -5.75
CA SER A 201 26.18 -17.71 -5.64
C SER A 201 25.24 -17.97 -4.46
N LEU A 202 24.29 -18.89 -4.63
CA LEU A 202 23.39 -19.29 -3.56
C LEU A 202 24.05 -20.23 -2.54
N ALA A 203 25.27 -20.71 -2.82
CA ALA A 203 26.04 -21.52 -1.87
C ALA A 203 26.34 -20.70 -0.59
N PRO A 204 26.30 -21.33 0.60
CA PRO A 204 26.66 -20.66 1.86
C PRO A 204 28.04 -19.99 1.79
N GLY A 205 28.19 -18.82 2.41
CA GLY A 205 29.47 -18.09 2.46
C GLY A 205 29.89 -17.40 1.16
N SER A 206 29.10 -17.47 0.08
CA SER A 206 29.42 -16.79 -1.17
C SER A 206 29.32 -15.26 -1.05
N GLU A 207 30.32 -14.57 -1.59
CA GLU A 207 30.37 -13.11 -1.69
C GLU A 207 29.64 -12.57 -2.93
N GLU A 208 29.32 -11.27 -2.88
CA GLU A 208 28.67 -10.54 -3.97
C GLU A 208 29.72 -9.93 -4.89
N ARG A 209 29.59 -10.17 -6.19
CA ARG A 209 30.49 -9.64 -7.22
C ARG A 209 29.77 -8.64 -8.10
N GLN A 210 30.27 -7.41 -8.16
CA GLN A 210 29.81 -6.39 -9.10
C GLN A 210 30.16 -6.78 -10.54
N ILE A 211 29.25 -6.56 -11.49
CA ILE A 211 29.45 -6.90 -12.90
C ILE A 211 29.29 -5.73 -13.86
N THR A 212 28.63 -4.65 -13.46
CA THR A 212 28.55 -3.39 -14.22
C THR A 212 29.19 -2.25 -13.46
N PHE A 213 29.69 -1.26 -14.20
CA PHE A 213 30.45 -0.14 -13.67
C PHE A 213 30.16 1.12 -14.51
N GLY A 214 30.51 2.29 -13.98
CA GLY A 214 30.48 3.55 -14.74
C GLY A 214 29.20 4.36 -14.61
N GLY A 215 28.33 4.06 -13.64
CA GLY A 215 27.25 4.93 -13.22
C GLY A 215 26.13 5.08 -14.25
N GLN A 216 25.86 4.02 -15.01
CA GLN A 216 24.87 4.03 -16.09
C GLN A 216 23.45 3.68 -15.64
N ASP A 217 23.28 3.34 -14.35
CA ASP A 217 22.02 2.98 -13.72
C ASP A 217 21.35 1.81 -14.45
N VAL A 218 21.94 0.64 -14.25
CA VAL A 218 21.58 -0.63 -14.90
C VAL A 218 20.65 -1.42 -13.98
N ILE A 219 19.43 -1.70 -14.46
CA ILE A 219 18.40 -2.38 -13.67
C ILE A 219 17.66 -3.48 -14.43
N GLN A 220 16.83 -4.22 -13.69
CA GLN A 220 15.94 -5.29 -14.21
C GLN A 220 16.71 -6.34 -15.03
N PRO A 221 17.75 -6.98 -14.46
CA PRO A 221 18.51 -8.00 -15.16
C PRO A 221 17.64 -9.24 -15.45
N ALA A 222 17.85 -9.84 -16.62
CA ALA A 222 17.24 -11.09 -17.03
C ALA A 222 18.29 -12.00 -17.66
N TRP A 223 18.46 -13.22 -17.13
CA TRP A 223 19.37 -14.22 -17.66
C TRP A 223 18.87 -14.80 -18.98
N SER A 224 19.79 -14.96 -19.94
CA SER A 224 19.54 -15.75 -21.13
C SER A 224 19.35 -17.23 -20.76
N PRO A 225 18.54 -17.99 -21.52
CA PRO A 225 18.29 -19.41 -21.22
C PRO A 225 19.53 -20.30 -21.23
N ASP A 226 20.60 -19.89 -21.91
CA ASP A 226 21.88 -20.60 -22.02
C ASP A 226 22.89 -20.24 -20.91
N GLY A 227 22.61 -19.22 -20.10
CA GLY A 227 23.49 -18.79 -19.01
C GLY A 227 24.64 -17.87 -19.43
N GLN A 228 24.75 -17.48 -20.70
CA GLN A 228 25.93 -16.73 -21.17
C GLN A 228 25.75 -15.20 -21.12
N TYR A 229 24.51 -14.72 -21.15
CA TYR A 229 24.18 -13.31 -21.28
C TYR A 229 23.15 -12.84 -20.25
N LEU A 230 23.18 -11.53 -19.99
CA LEU A 230 22.13 -10.79 -19.29
C LEU A 230 21.52 -9.79 -20.25
N ALA A 231 20.19 -9.66 -20.23
CA ALA A 231 19.49 -8.50 -20.76
C ALA A 231 19.15 -7.54 -19.62
N CYS A 232 19.32 -6.24 -19.83
CA CYS A 232 19.17 -5.23 -18.78
C CYS A 232 18.59 -3.92 -19.36
N SER A 233 18.05 -3.09 -18.48
CA SER A 233 17.58 -1.73 -18.81
C SER A 233 18.63 -0.71 -18.35
N PHE A 234 19.02 0.22 -19.20
CA PHE A 234 20.00 1.27 -18.92
C PHE A 234 19.30 2.63 -18.82
N GLN A 235 19.28 3.24 -17.63
CA GLN A 235 18.62 4.54 -17.47
C GLN A 235 19.36 5.66 -18.21
N ALA A 236 20.69 5.72 -18.09
CA ALA A 236 21.49 6.81 -18.68
C ALA A 236 21.39 6.87 -20.21
N ARG A 237 21.17 5.71 -20.87
CA ARG A 237 21.00 5.61 -22.32
C ARG A 237 19.56 5.41 -22.76
N GLY A 238 18.64 5.18 -21.82
CA GLY A 238 17.20 5.10 -22.04
C GLY A 238 16.63 3.74 -22.41
N GLY A 239 17.43 2.68 -22.64
CA GLY A 239 16.93 1.49 -23.32
C GLY A 239 17.51 0.13 -22.94
N ILE A 240 17.26 -0.86 -23.80
CA ILE A 240 17.55 -2.28 -23.56
C ILE A 240 18.89 -2.67 -24.16
N ALA A 241 19.68 -3.44 -23.41
CA ALA A 241 20.93 -3.98 -23.88
C ALA A 241 21.16 -5.42 -23.39
N THR A 242 22.05 -6.13 -24.07
CA THR A 242 22.60 -7.41 -23.65
C THR A 242 24.09 -7.30 -23.33
N MET A 243 24.56 -8.11 -22.38
CA MET A 243 25.97 -8.17 -22.02
C MET A 243 26.37 -9.58 -21.56
N PRO A 244 27.63 -10.02 -21.76
CA PRO A 244 28.10 -11.30 -21.25
C PRO A 244 28.14 -11.34 -19.72
N VAL A 245 27.74 -12.46 -19.11
CA VAL A 245 27.80 -12.66 -17.64
C VAL A 245 29.24 -12.62 -17.10
N SER A 246 30.20 -13.03 -17.92
CA SER A 246 31.64 -12.95 -17.63
C SER A 246 32.17 -11.52 -17.56
N GLY A 247 31.38 -10.53 -17.95
CA GLY A 247 31.85 -9.19 -18.29
C GLY A 247 32.27 -9.13 -19.76
N GLY A 248 32.26 -7.93 -20.33
CA GLY A 248 32.60 -7.68 -21.73
C GLY A 248 31.81 -6.50 -22.31
N ALA A 249 31.84 -6.39 -23.64
CA ALA A 249 31.16 -5.33 -24.37
C ALA A 249 29.63 -5.44 -24.25
N VAL A 250 28.99 -4.31 -23.95
CA VAL A 250 27.52 -4.17 -23.93
C VAL A 250 27.01 -3.98 -25.36
N ARG A 251 25.99 -4.74 -25.76
CA ARG A 251 25.28 -4.60 -27.03
C ARG A 251 23.92 -3.94 -26.78
N TYR A 252 23.76 -2.71 -27.23
CA TYR A 252 22.48 -2.00 -27.14
C TYR A 252 21.53 -2.46 -28.24
N LEU A 253 20.30 -2.78 -27.86
CA LEU A 253 19.26 -3.32 -28.75
C LEU A 253 18.12 -2.33 -28.98
N SER A 254 17.92 -1.37 -28.07
CA SER A 254 16.89 -0.33 -28.18
C SER A 254 17.36 0.92 -27.46
N GLU A 255 17.00 2.10 -27.98
CA GLU A 255 17.25 3.41 -27.34
C GLU A 255 16.23 3.73 -26.23
N SER A 256 15.11 3.01 -26.20
CA SER A 256 14.05 3.17 -25.20
C SER A 256 13.63 1.84 -24.58
N GLY A 257 13.21 1.87 -23.32
CA GLY A 257 12.42 0.82 -22.70
C GLY A 257 13.07 0.13 -21.51
N SER A 258 12.28 -0.73 -20.87
CA SER A 258 12.60 -1.38 -19.61
C SER A 258 11.89 -2.72 -19.44
N GLY A 259 12.33 -3.49 -18.45
CA GLY A 259 11.79 -4.79 -18.09
C GLY A 259 12.00 -5.88 -19.15
N PRO A 260 13.24 -6.09 -19.66
CA PRO A 260 13.49 -7.09 -20.69
C PRO A 260 13.23 -8.51 -20.17
N GLN A 261 12.71 -9.38 -21.04
CA GLN A 261 12.56 -10.81 -20.79
C GLN A 261 12.93 -11.62 -22.03
N TRP A 262 13.75 -12.66 -21.84
CA TRP A 262 14.13 -13.58 -22.90
C TRP A 262 13.00 -14.52 -23.26
N SER A 263 12.85 -14.80 -24.55
CA SER A 263 12.12 -15.96 -25.02
C SER A 263 12.82 -17.24 -24.52
N PRO A 264 12.08 -18.35 -24.31
CA PRO A 264 12.68 -19.59 -23.80
C PRO A 264 13.77 -20.19 -24.67
N ASP A 265 13.76 -19.87 -25.98
CA ASP A 265 14.79 -20.27 -26.95
C ASP A 265 15.99 -19.32 -27.03
N GLY A 266 15.97 -18.20 -26.30
CA GLY A 266 17.05 -17.22 -26.23
C GLY A 266 17.20 -16.32 -27.46
N ARG A 267 16.28 -16.38 -28.43
CA ARG A 267 16.42 -15.63 -29.69
C ARG A 267 15.81 -14.24 -29.68
N THR A 268 14.83 -14.00 -28.81
CA THR A 268 14.04 -12.77 -28.80
C THR A 268 13.95 -12.21 -27.38
N LEU A 269 13.97 -10.89 -27.26
CA LEU A 269 13.63 -10.17 -26.04
C LEU A 269 12.28 -9.48 -26.21
N ILE A 270 11.46 -9.52 -25.17
CA ILE A 270 10.30 -8.64 -25.03
C ILE A 270 10.58 -7.60 -23.96
N TYR A 271 10.04 -6.39 -24.14
CA TYR A 271 10.20 -5.28 -23.20
C TYR A 271 9.05 -4.29 -23.36
N SER A 272 8.98 -3.29 -22.49
CA SER A 272 8.00 -2.21 -22.59
C SER A 272 8.74 -0.87 -22.75
N PRO A 273 8.25 0.09 -23.56
CA PRO A 273 8.98 1.32 -23.91
C PRO A 273 8.90 2.41 -22.83
N TYR A 274 8.66 2.06 -21.55
CA TYR A 274 8.56 3.05 -20.48
C TYR A 274 9.93 3.51 -19.98
N ASN A 275 9.98 4.68 -19.37
CA ASN A 275 11.21 5.28 -18.86
C ASN A 275 11.69 4.55 -17.60
N VAL A 276 12.98 4.19 -17.58
CA VAL A 276 13.65 3.52 -16.45
C VAL A 276 13.55 4.33 -15.14
N ALA A 277 13.60 5.67 -15.22
CA ALA A 277 13.44 6.56 -14.07
C ALA A 277 12.09 6.36 -13.37
N THR A 278 11.03 6.05 -14.12
CA THR A 278 9.70 5.76 -13.59
C THR A 278 9.68 4.42 -12.83
N VAL A 279 10.46 3.42 -13.28
CA VAL A 279 10.61 2.13 -12.59
C VAL A 279 11.12 2.33 -11.16
N LEU A 280 12.16 3.14 -11.00
CA LEU A 280 12.83 3.38 -9.73
C LEU A 280 12.00 4.21 -8.73
N GLN A 281 10.90 4.81 -9.19
CA GLN A 281 10.01 5.66 -8.39
C GLN A 281 8.65 5.01 -8.10
N ALA A 282 8.44 3.75 -8.50
CA ALA A 282 7.12 3.13 -8.70
C ALA A 282 6.27 2.78 -7.46
N ASN A 283 6.58 3.28 -6.26
CA ASN A 283 5.74 3.03 -5.05
C ASN A 283 4.57 4.01 -4.87
N ARG A 284 4.21 4.84 -5.86
CA ARG A 284 3.16 5.87 -5.69
C ARG A 284 2.19 6.00 -6.87
N PRO A 285 0.94 6.44 -6.59
CA PRO A 285 -0.09 6.62 -7.61
C PRO A 285 0.26 7.83 -8.48
N PHE A 286 1.09 7.62 -9.50
CA PHE A 286 1.26 8.60 -10.56
C PHE A 286 0.01 8.60 -11.45
N PRO A 287 -0.37 9.77 -12.00
CA PRO A 287 -1.43 9.83 -13.00
C PRO A 287 -1.01 8.96 -14.19
N ALA A 288 -1.87 8.00 -14.51
CA ALA A 288 -1.75 7.15 -15.68
C ALA A 288 -1.69 8.01 -16.95
N ALA A 289 -0.52 8.21 -17.55
CA ALA A 289 -0.43 8.88 -18.84
C ALA A 289 0.90 8.65 -19.58
N THR A 290 1.17 7.42 -19.96
CA THR A 290 1.43 7.12 -21.38
C THR A 290 0.78 5.78 -21.67
N ALA A 291 0.03 5.67 -22.75
CA ALA A 291 -0.47 4.37 -23.19
C ALA A 291 0.74 3.54 -23.62
N THR A 292 1.20 2.65 -22.74
CA THR A 292 2.35 1.79 -23.02
C THR A 292 1.89 0.52 -23.72
N TYR A 293 2.79 -0.03 -24.53
CA TYR A 293 2.59 -1.26 -25.29
C TYR A 293 3.81 -2.17 -25.12
N LEU A 294 3.76 -3.38 -25.68
CA LEU A 294 4.86 -4.33 -25.63
C LEU A 294 5.64 -4.29 -26.94
N MET A 295 6.96 -4.37 -26.83
CA MET A 295 7.90 -4.45 -27.94
C MET A 295 8.66 -5.76 -27.88
N SER A 296 9.14 -6.22 -29.03
CA SER A 296 10.12 -7.29 -29.16
C SER A 296 11.31 -6.86 -29.99
N VAL A 297 12.46 -7.46 -29.74
CA VAL A 297 13.68 -7.27 -30.52
C VAL A 297 14.47 -8.58 -30.55
N ALA A 298 15.15 -8.87 -31.65
CA ALA A 298 16.03 -10.04 -31.72
C ALA A 298 17.24 -9.85 -30.79
N ALA A 299 17.68 -10.93 -30.14
CA ALA A 299 18.75 -10.89 -29.15
C ALA A 299 20.13 -10.52 -29.74
N ASP A 300 20.32 -10.79 -31.03
CA ASP A 300 21.49 -10.42 -31.81
C ASP A 300 21.42 -9.00 -32.38
N GLY A 301 20.28 -8.31 -32.24
CA GLY A 301 20.05 -6.96 -32.74
C GLY A 301 19.11 -6.92 -33.95
N GLY A 302 18.70 -5.72 -34.33
CA GLY A 302 17.76 -5.51 -35.42
C GLY A 302 16.68 -4.49 -35.05
N THR A 303 15.72 -4.29 -35.94
CA THR A 303 14.64 -3.33 -35.73
C THR A 303 13.63 -3.87 -34.71
N PRO A 304 13.35 -3.15 -33.60
CA PRO A 304 12.30 -3.56 -32.68
C PRO A 304 10.92 -3.58 -33.34
N ARG A 305 10.11 -4.56 -32.96
CA ARG A 305 8.74 -4.76 -33.45
C ARG A 305 7.74 -4.57 -32.31
N GLN A 306 6.66 -3.86 -32.59
CA GLN A 306 5.54 -3.73 -31.66
C GLN A 306 4.67 -5.00 -31.63
N LEU A 307 4.35 -5.47 -30.43
CA LEU A 307 3.55 -6.67 -30.17
C LEU A 307 2.10 -6.35 -29.76
N THR A 308 1.88 -5.27 -29.02
CA THR A 308 0.54 -4.82 -28.61
C THR A 308 0.35 -3.35 -28.95
N TYR A 309 -0.87 -2.84 -28.89
CA TYR A 309 -1.16 -1.46 -29.28
C TYR A 309 -1.76 -0.66 -28.12
N PRO A 310 -1.44 0.64 -27.99
CA PRO A 310 -2.10 1.53 -27.06
C PRO A 310 -3.63 1.38 -27.06
N GLY A 311 -4.21 1.06 -25.90
CA GLY A 311 -5.66 0.96 -25.75
C GLY A 311 -6.28 -0.37 -26.18
N ASP A 312 -5.48 -1.34 -26.65
CA ASP A 312 -5.91 -2.70 -26.93
C ASP A 312 -4.96 -3.74 -26.30
N PRO A 313 -5.23 -4.21 -25.07
CA PRO A 313 -6.38 -3.89 -24.21
C PRO A 313 -6.40 -2.47 -23.63
N VAL A 314 -7.56 -2.01 -23.13
CA VAL A 314 -7.70 -0.67 -22.54
C VAL A 314 -6.72 -0.48 -21.38
N ALA A 315 -5.93 0.60 -21.42
CA ALA A 315 -4.87 1.02 -20.50
C ALA A 315 -3.43 0.60 -20.89
N ALA A 316 -2.47 0.99 -20.06
CA ALA A 316 -1.04 0.79 -20.28
C ALA A 316 -0.63 -0.68 -20.05
N HIS A 317 0.24 -1.21 -20.92
CA HIS A 317 0.76 -2.58 -20.85
C HIS A 317 2.13 -2.64 -20.18
N SER A 318 2.31 -3.56 -19.23
CA SER A 318 3.56 -3.69 -18.48
C SER A 318 3.81 -5.10 -17.94
N ASN A 319 4.99 -5.31 -17.33
CA ASN A 319 5.40 -6.55 -16.65
C ASN A 319 5.16 -7.81 -17.49
N ALA A 320 5.54 -7.75 -18.77
CA ALA A 320 5.37 -8.87 -19.68
C ALA A 320 6.31 -10.03 -19.36
N ARG A 321 5.83 -11.27 -19.47
CA ARG A 321 6.58 -12.50 -19.16
C ARG A 321 6.32 -13.55 -20.23
N TRP A 322 7.38 -14.11 -20.79
CA TRP A 322 7.29 -15.33 -21.58
C TRP A 322 6.93 -16.52 -20.70
N LEU A 323 6.10 -17.41 -21.22
CA LEU A 323 5.89 -18.73 -20.65
C LEU A 323 6.89 -19.71 -21.25
N GLY A 324 7.23 -20.78 -20.51
CA GLY A 324 8.22 -21.76 -20.95
C GLY A 324 7.85 -22.55 -22.20
N ASP A 325 6.60 -22.44 -22.68
CA ASP A 325 6.18 -23.02 -23.96
C ASP A 325 6.68 -22.25 -25.19
N GLY A 326 7.23 -21.04 -25.01
CA GLY A 326 7.75 -20.18 -26.08
C GLY A 326 6.69 -19.67 -27.06
N ARG A 327 5.41 -19.81 -26.73
CA ARG A 327 4.28 -19.40 -27.59
C ARG A 327 3.43 -18.33 -26.94
N HIS A 328 3.40 -18.27 -25.62
CA HIS A 328 2.53 -17.39 -24.88
C HIS A 328 3.28 -16.35 -24.06
N ILE A 329 2.67 -15.17 -23.98
CA ILE A 329 3.14 -14.04 -23.17
C ILE A 329 2.01 -13.63 -22.23
N LEU A 330 2.34 -13.48 -20.95
CA LEU A 330 1.49 -12.83 -19.96
C LEU A 330 1.91 -11.38 -19.77
N PHE A 331 0.98 -10.47 -19.51
CA PHE A 331 1.28 -9.07 -19.20
C PHE A 331 0.17 -8.41 -18.37
N VAL A 332 0.46 -7.28 -17.75
CA VAL A 332 -0.52 -6.48 -17.00
C VAL A 332 -1.15 -5.43 -17.90
N SER A 333 -2.48 -5.28 -17.83
CA SER A 333 -3.21 -4.14 -18.40
C SER A 333 -4.50 -3.89 -17.60
N GLY A 334 -4.77 -2.63 -17.27
CA GLY A 334 -5.98 -2.22 -16.55
C GLY A 334 -6.14 -2.87 -15.16
N GLY A 335 -5.04 -3.20 -14.48
CA GLY A 335 -5.04 -3.90 -13.20
C GLY A 335 -5.35 -5.40 -13.27
N GLY A 336 -5.45 -5.97 -14.47
CA GLY A 336 -5.61 -7.41 -14.69
C GLY A 336 -4.43 -8.04 -15.43
N ILE A 337 -4.35 -9.38 -15.39
CA ILE A 337 -3.37 -10.15 -16.16
C ILE A 337 -4.01 -10.60 -17.47
N TRP A 338 -3.30 -10.38 -18.56
CA TRP A 338 -3.69 -10.74 -19.93
C TRP A 338 -2.73 -11.79 -20.49
N LEU A 339 -3.27 -12.70 -21.28
CA LEU A 339 -2.56 -13.75 -21.99
C LEU A 339 -2.69 -13.50 -23.49
N MET A 340 -1.58 -13.52 -24.21
CA MET A 340 -1.57 -13.48 -25.68
C MET A 340 -0.68 -14.57 -26.25
N ASN A 341 -1.02 -15.04 -27.45
CA ASN A 341 -0.08 -15.80 -28.26
C ASN A 341 0.87 -14.82 -28.95
N ALA A 342 2.18 -15.06 -28.84
CA ALA A 342 3.21 -14.14 -29.34
C ALA A 342 3.23 -14.00 -30.86
N TRP A 343 2.65 -14.96 -31.59
CA TRP A 343 2.65 -15.01 -33.04
C TRP A 343 1.35 -14.51 -33.66
N THR A 344 0.20 -14.82 -33.04
CA THR A 344 -1.12 -14.42 -33.55
C THR A 344 -1.63 -13.11 -32.97
N GLY A 345 -1.13 -12.66 -31.82
CA GLY A 345 -1.31 -11.28 -31.34
C GLY A 345 -2.67 -10.93 -30.74
N HIS A 346 -3.49 -11.91 -30.33
CA HIS A 346 -4.80 -11.65 -29.73
C HIS A 346 -4.77 -11.81 -28.20
N PRO A 347 -4.79 -10.71 -27.42
CA PRO A 347 -4.79 -10.77 -25.96
C PRO A 347 -6.17 -11.12 -25.40
N ARG A 348 -6.22 -11.97 -24.39
CA ARG A 348 -7.41 -12.26 -23.58
C ARG A 348 -7.12 -12.10 -22.10
N LYS A 349 -8.06 -11.52 -21.35
CA LYS A 349 -7.93 -11.34 -19.90
C LYS A 349 -8.06 -12.69 -19.18
N LEU A 350 -7.18 -12.96 -18.22
CA LEU A 350 -7.34 -14.09 -17.30
C LEU A 350 -8.33 -13.70 -16.20
N ASP A 351 -9.29 -14.58 -15.92
CA ASP A 351 -10.23 -14.40 -14.82
C ASP A 351 -9.55 -14.80 -13.50
N LEU A 352 -9.34 -13.82 -12.62
CA LEU A 352 -8.62 -13.95 -11.35
C LEU A 352 -9.44 -13.44 -10.15
N GLU A 353 -10.78 -13.38 -10.28
CA GLU A 353 -11.71 -12.96 -9.22
C GLU A 353 -11.35 -11.60 -8.58
N ASP A 354 -11.35 -10.52 -9.37
CA ASP A 354 -11.18 -9.11 -8.94
C ASP A 354 -9.87 -8.75 -8.18
N LYS A 355 -8.78 -9.49 -8.42
CA LYS A 355 -7.46 -9.14 -7.89
C LYS A 355 -6.80 -8.08 -8.78
N CYS A 356 -6.50 -6.90 -8.21
CA CYS A 356 -5.73 -5.86 -8.89
C CYS A 356 -4.26 -6.26 -8.97
N LEU A 357 -3.78 -6.93 -10.02
CA LEU A 357 -2.42 -7.46 -10.05
C LEU A 357 -1.48 -6.56 -10.84
N ASN A 358 -0.60 -5.85 -10.13
CA ASN A 358 0.40 -4.97 -10.76
C ASN A 358 1.79 -5.61 -10.83
N ASN A 359 2.11 -6.55 -9.94
CA ASN A 359 3.40 -7.25 -9.91
C ASN A 359 3.18 -8.76 -9.79
N PHE A 360 3.60 -9.53 -10.81
CA PHE A 360 3.51 -10.98 -10.80
C PHE A 360 4.77 -11.63 -11.41
N ALA A 361 4.98 -12.89 -11.08
CA ALA A 361 5.92 -13.78 -11.73
C ALA A 361 5.19 -15.06 -12.18
N ALA A 362 5.53 -15.55 -13.36
CA ALA A 362 5.00 -16.81 -13.86
C ALA A 362 5.96 -17.96 -13.55
N SER A 363 5.42 -19.10 -13.17
CA SER A 363 6.17 -20.36 -13.18
C SER A 363 6.65 -20.62 -14.61
N PRO A 364 7.94 -20.93 -14.83
CA PRO A 364 8.45 -21.33 -16.15
C PRO A 364 7.69 -22.53 -16.72
N LEU A 365 7.12 -23.39 -15.87
CA LEU A 365 6.29 -24.52 -16.26
C LEU A 365 4.88 -24.11 -16.74
N GLY A 366 4.52 -22.83 -16.70
CA GLY A 366 3.23 -22.30 -17.13
C GLY A 366 2.03 -22.69 -16.26
N ASN A 367 2.27 -23.31 -15.09
CA ASN A 367 1.24 -23.92 -14.25
C ASN A 367 0.90 -23.12 -12.98
N ALA A 368 1.56 -21.98 -12.76
CA ALA A 368 1.30 -21.13 -11.60
C ALA A 368 1.74 -19.67 -11.83
N LEU A 369 1.07 -18.75 -11.13
CA LEU A 369 1.44 -17.35 -11.00
C LEU A 369 1.69 -17.03 -9.53
N TYR A 370 2.71 -16.23 -9.28
CA TYR A 370 3.08 -15.71 -7.96
C TYR A 370 2.93 -14.20 -7.97
N PHE A 371 2.34 -13.64 -6.93
CA PHE A 371 2.11 -12.19 -6.85
C PHE A 371 1.97 -11.75 -5.40
N THR A 372 2.22 -10.48 -5.15
CA THR A 372 1.84 -9.83 -3.89
C THR A 372 0.46 -9.22 -4.04
N THR A 373 -0.33 -9.20 -2.96
CA THR A 373 -1.74 -8.77 -3.06
C THR A 373 -1.88 -7.25 -3.17
N PRO A 374 -2.65 -6.74 -4.15
CA PRO A 374 -3.09 -5.35 -4.15
C PRO A 374 -4.64 -5.21 -4.14
N CYS A 375 -5.09 -4.22 -3.37
CA CYS A 375 -6.45 -3.73 -3.07
C CYS A 375 -7.39 -4.66 -2.27
N ALA A 376 -7.74 -4.21 -1.05
CA ALA A 376 -8.88 -4.63 -0.22
C ALA A 376 -8.97 -6.10 0.26
N SER A 377 -7.91 -6.90 0.19
CA SER A 377 -7.86 -8.20 0.90
C SER A 377 -7.57 -8.02 2.40
N SER A 378 -7.97 -8.98 3.23
CA SER A 378 -7.80 -8.92 4.69
C SER A 378 -6.38 -9.27 5.18
N VAL A 379 -5.48 -9.77 4.32
CA VAL A 379 -4.11 -10.20 4.72
C VAL A 379 -3.09 -9.87 3.62
N GLN A 380 -2.12 -9.01 3.92
CA GLN A 380 -0.98 -8.74 3.04
C GLN A 380 -0.02 -9.93 3.02
N GLY A 381 0.56 -10.25 1.86
CA GLY A 381 1.36 -11.46 1.69
C GLY A 381 1.77 -11.76 0.26
N LEU A 382 2.58 -12.80 0.13
CA LEU A 382 2.91 -13.46 -1.13
C LEU A 382 1.91 -14.59 -1.40
N TYR A 383 1.34 -14.59 -2.60
CA TYR A 383 0.29 -15.51 -3.01
C TYR A 383 0.69 -16.31 -4.24
N ARG A 384 0.04 -17.46 -4.40
CA ARG A 384 0.11 -18.32 -5.58
C ARG A 384 -1.28 -18.57 -6.13
N VAL A 385 -1.42 -18.50 -7.45
CA VAL A 385 -2.56 -19.06 -8.19
C VAL A 385 -2.04 -20.16 -9.08
N ARG A 386 -2.66 -21.35 -9.04
CA ARG A 386 -2.36 -22.42 -9.99
C ARG A 386 -3.18 -22.23 -11.26
N LEU A 387 -2.60 -22.55 -12.40
CA LEU A 387 -3.24 -22.48 -13.71
C LEU A 387 -3.51 -23.89 -14.22
N GLY A 388 -4.74 -24.13 -14.67
CA GLY A 388 -5.12 -25.32 -15.43
C GLY A 388 -4.53 -25.31 -16.85
N ARG A 389 -4.67 -26.42 -17.57
CA ARG A 389 -4.22 -26.54 -18.98
C ARG A 389 -4.96 -25.60 -19.94
N ASP A 390 -6.17 -25.21 -19.58
CA ASP A 390 -7.04 -24.25 -20.27
C ASP A 390 -6.77 -22.79 -19.87
N TRP A 391 -5.79 -22.56 -18.99
CA TRP A 391 -5.46 -21.29 -18.36
C TRP A 391 -6.52 -20.79 -17.38
N HIS A 392 -7.41 -21.68 -16.92
CA HIS A 392 -8.32 -21.32 -15.84
C HIS A 392 -7.55 -21.26 -14.52
N ALA A 393 -7.72 -20.15 -13.80
CA ALA A 393 -7.06 -19.92 -12.53
C ALA A 393 -7.81 -20.60 -11.39
N GLN A 394 -7.07 -21.33 -10.56
CA GLN A 394 -7.58 -21.82 -9.29
C GLN A 394 -7.61 -20.71 -8.25
N LYS A 395 -8.31 -20.97 -7.14
CA LYS A 395 -8.33 -20.09 -5.97
C LYS A 395 -6.91 -19.74 -5.51
N ALA A 396 -6.67 -18.45 -5.25
CA ALA A 396 -5.38 -18.00 -4.74
C ALA A 396 -5.09 -18.54 -3.34
N GLU A 397 -3.85 -18.97 -3.14
CA GLU A 397 -3.31 -19.50 -1.90
C GLU A 397 -2.28 -18.53 -1.32
N LEU A 398 -2.41 -18.21 -0.04
CA LEU A 398 -1.41 -17.43 0.69
C LEU A 398 -0.20 -18.32 1.00
N LEU A 399 0.97 -17.97 0.45
CA LEU A 399 2.24 -18.68 0.73
C LEU A 399 2.97 -18.11 1.95
N MET A 400 2.85 -16.80 2.18
CA MET A 400 3.53 -16.12 3.28
C MET A 400 2.78 -14.83 3.64
N PRO A 401 2.26 -14.70 4.87
CA PRO A 401 1.77 -13.41 5.36
C PRO A 401 2.94 -12.45 5.59
N VAL A 402 2.75 -11.17 5.30
CA VAL A 402 3.71 -10.12 5.66
C VAL A 402 3.05 -9.05 6.51
N ALA A 403 3.73 -8.63 7.57
CA ALA A 403 3.21 -7.63 8.51
C ALA A 403 3.65 -6.19 8.16
N ALA A 404 4.83 -6.02 7.54
CA ALA A 404 5.41 -4.72 7.23
C ALA A 404 6.12 -4.72 5.86
N ALA A 405 7.19 -5.49 5.67
CA ALA A 405 7.91 -5.46 4.39
C ALA A 405 7.16 -6.22 3.29
N VAL A 406 6.75 -5.52 2.23
CA VAL A 406 6.02 -6.11 1.10
C VAL A 406 7.02 -6.73 0.13
N PRO A 407 6.91 -8.03 -0.18
CA PRO A 407 7.73 -8.63 -1.23
C PRO A 407 7.45 -7.96 -2.57
N ALA A 408 8.50 -7.69 -3.34
CA ALA A 408 8.40 -7.13 -4.67
C ALA A 408 9.34 -7.86 -5.64
N ASN A 409 9.14 -7.60 -6.93
CA ASN A 409 9.98 -8.06 -8.04
C ASN A 409 10.30 -9.56 -7.95
N ILE A 410 9.25 -10.36 -7.80
CA ILE A 410 9.35 -11.80 -7.62
C ILE A 410 9.99 -12.43 -8.87
N ALA A 411 10.93 -13.34 -8.65
CA ALA A 411 11.50 -14.22 -9.65
C ALA A 411 11.33 -15.68 -9.23
N VAL A 412 11.11 -16.55 -10.21
CA VAL A 412 10.94 -18.00 -10.02
C VAL A 412 12.13 -18.69 -10.64
N SER A 413 12.72 -19.68 -9.96
CA SER A 413 13.79 -20.49 -10.54
C SER A 413 13.26 -21.30 -11.74
N ARG A 414 14.14 -21.64 -12.69
CA ARG A 414 13.76 -22.34 -13.94
C ARG A 414 13.00 -23.65 -13.70
N ASP A 415 13.38 -24.37 -12.64
CA ASP A 415 12.75 -25.62 -12.22
C ASP A 415 11.47 -25.43 -11.37
N GLY A 416 11.08 -24.18 -11.10
CA GLY A 416 9.89 -23.84 -10.30
C GLY A 416 10.02 -24.15 -8.81
N SER A 417 11.21 -24.51 -8.31
CA SER A 417 11.40 -24.95 -6.93
C SER A 417 11.66 -23.83 -5.93
N ARG A 418 12.08 -22.65 -6.40
CA ARG A 418 12.49 -21.52 -5.57
C ARG A 418 11.90 -20.21 -6.05
N LEU A 419 11.71 -19.29 -5.10
CA LEU A 419 11.39 -17.90 -5.33
C LEU A 419 12.52 -17.03 -4.85
N ALA A 420 12.79 -15.94 -5.56
CA ALA A 420 13.54 -14.80 -5.09
C ALA A 420 12.66 -13.56 -5.13
N PHE A 421 12.84 -12.65 -4.20
CA PHE A 421 12.11 -11.39 -4.15
C PHE A 421 12.91 -10.39 -3.33
N ASN A 422 12.73 -9.10 -3.57
CA ASN A 422 13.22 -8.10 -2.61
C ASN A 422 12.13 -7.80 -1.59
N GLN A 423 12.55 -7.44 -0.38
CA GLN A 423 11.67 -6.83 0.61
C GLN A 423 12.10 -5.39 0.81
N GLU A 424 11.15 -4.47 0.66
CA GLU A 424 11.39 -3.03 0.71
C GLU A 424 11.08 -2.50 2.11
N MET A 425 11.97 -1.65 2.59
CA MET A 425 11.83 -0.87 3.81
C MET A 425 12.03 0.60 3.43
N GLU A 426 10.95 1.36 3.51
CA GLU A 426 11.00 2.80 3.32
C GLU A 426 11.48 3.44 4.62
N GLN A 427 12.61 4.15 4.56
CA GLN A 427 13.11 4.94 5.67
C GLN A 427 12.78 6.39 5.41
N SER A 428 12.05 7.04 6.31
CA SER A 428 11.69 8.47 6.15
C SER A 428 12.05 9.26 7.39
N GLY A 429 12.92 10.24 7.22
CA GLY A 429 13.30 11.17 8.27
C GLY A 429 12.98 12.60 7.88
N ILE A 430 12.91 13.48 8.87
CA ILE A 430 12.91 14.93 8.64
C ILE A 430 14.34 15.42 8.74
N TRP A 431 14.79 16.15 7.73
CA TRP A 431 16.13 16.71 7.61
C TRP A 431 16.06 18.23 7.60
N SER A 432 17.15 18.89 7.95
CA SER A 432 17.30 20.35 7.91
C SER A 432 18.57 20.72 7.14
N VAL A 433 18.49 21.74 6.30
CA VAL A 433 19.63 22.42 5.69
C VAL A 433 19.68 23.87 6.21
N PRO A 434 20.79 24.32 6.84
CA PRO A 434 20.94 25.71 7.23
C PRO A 434 21.08 26.61 6.00
N ILE A 435 20.56 27.83 6.09
CA ILE A 435 20.51 28.82 5.00
C ILE A 435 21.09 30.15 5.50
N ASP A 436 21.90 30.82 4.67
CA ASP A 436 22.40 32.16 4.94
C ASP A 436 21.41 33.26 4.51
N SER A 437 21.72 34.52 4.84
CA SER A 437 20.87 35.67 4.50
C SER A 437 20.69 35.90 2.99
N SER A 438 21.52 35.30 2.14
CA SER A 438 21.39 35.35 0.68
C SER A 438 20.47 34.26 0.12
N GLY A 439 20.01 33.34 0.97
CA GLY A 439 19.27 32.14 0.58
C GLY A 439 20.17 31.01 0.09
N ALA A 440 21.48 31.04 0.35
CA ALA A 440 22.39 29.95 -0.01
C ALA A 440 22.54 28.95 1.13
N PRO A 441 22.75 27.65 0.85
CA PRO A 441 22.95 26.64 1.89
C PRO A 441 24.28 26.88 2.63
N ARG A 442 24.22 26.76 3.96
CA ARG A 442 25.37 26.86 4.86
C ARG A 442 25.66 25.48 5.46
N GLY A 443 26.53 24.72 4.79
CA GLY A 443 26.91 23.36 5.20
C GLY A 443 25.95 22.29 4.68
N ASP A 444 26.17 21.06 5.13
CA ASP A 444 25.43 19.90 4.64
C ASP A 444 24.09 19.71 5.38
N PRO A 445 23.08 19.13 4.70
CA PRO A 445 21.83 18.74 5.35
C PRO A 445 22.07 17.71 6.45
N ARG A 446 21.35 17.84 7.56
CA ARG A 446 21.45 16.96 8.73
C ARG A 446 20.08 16.41 9.16
N PRO A 447 20.00 15.18 9.69
CA PRO A 447 18.75 14.65 10.20
C PRO A 447 18.31 15.39 11.48
N VAL A 448 17.02 15.68 11.57
CA VAL A 448 16.33 16.28 12.72
C VAL A 448 15.50 15.22 13.43
N VAL A 449 14.64 14.51 12.69
CA VAL A 449 13.88 13.37 13.20
C VAL A 449 14.51 12.08 12.69
N GLN A 450 15.05 11.28 13.62
CA GLN A 450 15.83 10.07 13.34
C GLN A 450 15.06 8.76 13.56
N ASP A 451 13.81 8.81 14.02
CA ASP A 451 12.98 7.60 14.07
C ASP A 451 12.55 7.21 12.65
N LEU A 452 13.38 6.38 12.01
CA LEU A 452 13.16 5.86 10.66
C LEU A 452 12.21 4.64 10.63
N SER A 453 11.69 4.20 11.78
CA SER A 453 10.69 3.11 11.85
C SER A 453 9.29 3.57 11.45
N GLN A 454 9.11 4.89 11.35
CA GLN A 454 7.89 5.56 10.95
C GLN A 454 8.14 6.44 9.74
N ARG A 455 7.09 6.68 8.96
CA ARG A 455 7.12 7.67 7.90
C ARG A 455 6.79 9.05 8.48
N ASN A 456 7.78 9.92 8.56
CA ASN A 456 7.63 11.31 9.03
C ASN A 456 7.54 12.25 7.82
N THR A 457 6.51 13.10 7.76
CA THR A 457 6.15 13.90 6.57
C THR A 457 5.62 15.28 6.94
N GLU A 458 5.55 16.18 5.95
CA GLU A 458 4.87 17.49 6.06
C GLU A 458 5.31 18.31 7.29
N PRO A 459 6.62 18.55 7.49
CA PRO A 459 7.08 19.39 8.59
C PRO A 459 6.58 20.85 8.42
N ASP A 460 6.20 21.49 9.53
CA ASP A 460 5.94 22.93 9.62
C ASP A 460 6.47 23.48 10.95
N PHE A 461 7.12 24.64 10.88
CA PHE A 461 7.67 25.32 12.05
C PHE A 461 6.62 26.16 12.77
N SER A 462 6.70 26.20 14.10
CA SER A 462 6.03 27.25 14.87
C SER A 462 6.61 28.62 14.51
N LEU A 463 5.82 29.68 14.66
CA LEU A 463 6.18 31.03 14.19
C LEU A 463 7.41 31.63 14.90
N ASP A 464 7.73 31.20 16.10
CA ASP A 464 8.95 31.56 16.84
C ASP A 464 10.15 30.66 16.47
N GLY A 465 9.93 29.63 15.65
CA GLY A 465 10.90 28.63 15.22
C GLY A 465 11.37 27.71 16.35
N SER A 466 10.65 27.65 17.48
CA SER A 466 11.03 26.80 18.63
C SER A 466 10.54 25.35 18.50
N MET A 467 9.45 25.14 17.75
CA MET A 467 8.79 23.85 17.60
C MET A 467 8.65 23.45 16.13
N LEU A 468 8.50 22.15 15.93
CA LEU A 468 8.19 21.50 14.66
C LEU A 468 6.92 20.66 14.83
N ALA A 469 5.97 20.77 13.92
CA ALA A 469 4.89 19.80 13.77
C ALA A 469 5.08 18.99 12.50
N TYR A 470 4.74 17.70 12.53
CA TYR A 470 4.84 16.82 11.37
C TYR A 470 3.83 15.66 11.48
N ALA A 471 3.47 15.07 10.35
CA ALA A 471 2.67 13.85 10.31
C ALA A 471 3.59 12.63 10.42
N SER A 472 3.26 11.69 11.31
CA SER A 472 4.00 10.44 11.53
C SER A 472 3.08 9.24 11.32
N GLN A 473 3.53 8.28 10.52
CA GLN A 473 2.78 7.06 10.27
C GLN A 473 3.66 5.83 10.33
N ARG A 474 3.35 4.90 11.23
CA ARG A 474 3.88 3.55 11.15
C ARG A 474 3.13 2.74 10.12
N GLN A 475 3.84 1.87 9.40
CA GLN A 475 3.23 1.05 8.36
C GLN A 475 2.08 0.19 8.91
N GLY A 476 0.93 0.23 8.24
CA GLY A 476 -0.29 -0.47 8.67
C GLY A 476 -1.07 0.24 9.80
N GLU A 477 -0.54 1.33 10.35
CA GLU A 477 -1.18 2.15 11.36
C GLU A 477 -1.71 3.47 10.75
N ARG A 478 -2.48 4.21 11.56
CA ARG A 478 -3.03 5.52 11.17
C ARG A 478 -1.91 6.57 11.24
N SER A 479 -2.00 7.59 10.39
CA SER A 479 -1.14 8.77 10.53
C SER A 479 -1.59 9.61 11.74
N VAL A 480 -0.64 10.08 12.53
CA VAL A 480 -0.84 10.97 13.68
C VAL A 480 -0.06 12.26 13.50
N ILE A 481 -0.45 13.34 14.18
CA ILE A 481 0.31 14.58 14.19
C ILE A 481 1.17 14.62 15.45
N VAL A 482 2.46 14.83 15.25
CA VAL A 482 3.47 14.95 16.30
C VAL A 482 3.95 16.40 16.36
N ALA A 483 4.05 16.95 17.56
CA ALA A 483 4.74 18.18 17.84
C ALA A 483 6.02 17.87 18.63
N ALA A 484 7.14 18.47 18.24
CA ALA A 484 8.46 18.30 18.84
C ALA A 484 9.17 19.66 18.91
N ASN A 485 10.25 19.76 19.67
CA ASN A 485 11.18 20.88 19.57
C ASN A 485 11.74 20.97 18.14
N ALA A 486 12.24 22.13 17.73
CA ALA A 486 12.80 22.36 16.40
C ALA A 486 14.00 21.45 16.06
N ASP A 487 14.64 20.84 17.05
CA ASP A 487 15.71 19.84 16.90
C ASP A 487 15.20 18.39 16.84
N GLY A 488 13.87 18.18 16.89
CA GLY A 488 13.21 16.88 16.88
C GLY A 488 13.05 16.23 18.26
N SER A 489 13.56 16.84 19.33
CA SER A 489 13.44 16.31 20.69
C SER A 489 12.05 16.59 21.30
N ALA A 490 11.74 15.93 22.43
CA ALA A 490 10.48 16.11 23.17
C ALA A 490 9.20 15.90 22.32
N ALA A 491 9.25 14.93 21.39
CA ALA A 491 8.13 14.60 20.51
C ALA A 491 6.90 14.09 21.29
N GLN A 492 5.73 14.65 20.98
CA GLN A 492 4.44 14.27 21.56
C GLN A 492 3.33 14.28 20.51
N ILE A 493 2.38 13.34 20.62
CA ILE A 493 1.21 13.28 19.74
C ILE A 493 0.20 14.34 20.17
N ILE A 494 -0.26 15.16 19.22
CA ILE A 494 -1.26 16.22 19.44
C ILE A 494 -2.58 15.96 18.67
N SER A 495 -2.65 14.90 17.88
CA SER A 495 -3.86 14.49 17.16
C SER A 495 -4.75 13.55 17.98
N PRO A 496 -6.07 13.48 17.69
CA PRO A 496 -6.96 12.47 18.27
C PRO A 496 -6.50 11.03 17.97
N PRO A 497 -6.65 10.07 18.91
CA PRO A 497 -6.18 8.69 18.72
C PRO A 497 -6.99 7.88 17.69
N ASP A 498 -8.24 8.27 17.44
CA ASP A 498 -9.18 7.51 16.61
C ASP A 498 -9.29 8.01 15.16
N SER A 499 -8.44 8.96 14.76
CA SER A 499 -8.48 9.57 13.43
C SER A 499 -7.11 9.55 12.77
N SER A 500 -7.08 9.30 11.46
CA SER A 500 -5.85 9.48 10.67
C SER A 500 -5.72 10.94 10.27
N CYS A 501 -4.61 11.58 10.62
CA CYS A 501 -4.41 13.02 10.46
C CYS A 501 -3.11 13.34 9.70
N GLU A 502 -3.15 14.41 8.91
CA GLU A 502 -2.08 14.87 8.02
C GLU A 502 -2.11 16.42 7.94
N MET A 503 -1.15 17.00 7.22
CA MET A 503 -1.03 18.41 6.86
C MET A 503 -1.04 19.38 8.06
N PRO A 504 -0.09 19.24 9.00
CA PRO A 504 0.00 20.17 10.11
C PRO A 504 0.45 21.57 9.65
N ILE A 505 -0.11 22.61 10.27
CA ILE A 505 0.28 24.01 10.09
C ILE A 505 0.15 24.78 11.40
N TRP A 506 1.21 25.48 11.78
CA TRP A 506 1.20 26.40 12.92
C TRP A 506 0.57 27.74 12.59
N LEU A 507 -0.30 28.19 13.49
CA LEU A 507 -1.03 29.46 13.43
C LEU A 507 -0.44 30.51 14.37
N THR A 508 -0.77 31.79 14.15
CA THR A 508 -0.35 32.97 14.96
C THR A 508 -0.64 32.89 16.45
N GLN A 509 -1.53 31.99 16.86
CA GLN A 509 -1.98 31.86 18.24
C GLN A 509 -1.28 30.72 19.00
N GLY A 510 -0.18 30.18 18.48
CA GLY A 510 0.53 29.05 19.10
C GLY A 510 -0.26 27.74 19.09
N ARG A 511 -1.18 27.61 18.12
CA ARG A 511 -2.01 26.42 17.90
C ARG A 511 -1.61 25.77 16.58
N CYS A 512 -1.69 24.45 16.52
CA CYS A 512 -1.43 23.68 15.31
C CYS A 512 -2.76 23.20 14.72
N ALA A 513 -3.02 23.55 13.47
CA ALA A 513 -4.14 23.05 12.70
C ALA A 513 -3.70 21.86 11.84
N TYR A 514 -4.58 20.88 11.64
CA TYR A 514 -4.30 19.70 10.82
C TYR A 514 -5.61 19.07 10.33
N TYR A 515 -5.51 18.22 9.32
CA TYR A 515 -6.65 17.61 8.67
C TYR A 515 -6.77 16.13 9.00
N CYS A 516 -7.94 15.69 9.45
CA CYS A 516 -8.18 14.31 9.85
C CYS A 516 -9.33 13.65 9.08
N MET A 517 -9.23 12.34 8.86
CA MET A 517 -10.28 11.53 8.25
C MET A 517 -11.39 11.17 9.26
N PRO A 518 -12.69 11.24 8.88
CA PRO A 518 -13.22 11.68 7.59
C PRO A 518 -13.35 13.21 7.49
N ARG A 519 -12.48 13.82 6.69
CA ARG A 519 -12.51 15.20 6.18
C ARG A 519 -12.90 16.29 7.18
N ALA A 520 -12.24 16.31 8.33
CA ALA A 520 -12.43 17.33 9.35
C ALA A 520 -11.13 18.11 9.55
N LEU A 521 -11.24 19.44 9.58
CA LEU A 521 -10.19 20.31 10.08
C LEU A 521 -10.21 20.28 11.61
N TRP A 522 -9.04 20.13 12.21
CA TRP A 522 -8.83 20.17 13.65
C TRP A 522 -7.82 21.24 14.00
N ILE A 523 -7.97 21.83 15.18
CA ILE A 523 -7.00 22.74 15.78
C ILE A 523 -6.71 22.25 17.19
N SER A 524 -5.42 22.11 17.52
CA SER A 524 -4.97 21.76 18.86
C SER A 524 -4.05 22.83 19.45
N PRO A 525 -4.20 23.20 20.73
CA PRO A 525 -3.09 23.78 21.46
C PRO A 525 -1.96 22.73 21.60
N LEU A 526 -0.75 23.17 21.96
CA LEU A 526 0.35 22.26 22.28
C LEU A 526 0.05 21.39 23.51
N HIS A 527 -0.64 21.97 24.49
CA HIS A 527 -1.11 21.29 25.69
C HIS A 527 -2.61 21.53 25.84
N GLY A 528 -3.39 20.44 25.80
CA GLY A 528 -4.85 20.49 25.92
C GLY A 528 -5.55 19.68 24.83
N PRO A 529 -6.88 19.52 24.93
CA PRO A 529 -7.64 18.70 24.01
C PRO A 529 -7.75 19.34 22.62
N PRO A 530 -7.65 18.55 21.54
CA PRO A 530 -7.85 19.05 20.18
C PRO A 530 -9.33 19.39 19.93
N GLN A 531 -9.58 20.42 19.13
CA GLN A 531 -10.90 20.92 18.79
C GLN A 531 -11.21 20.71 17.31
N ARG A 532 -12.38 20.16 17.02
CA ARG A 532 -12.85 19.96 15.64
C ARG A 532 -13.52 21.22 15.11
N ILE A 533 -13.11 21.67 13.93
CA ILE A 533 -13.81 22.72 13.17
C ILE A 533 -14.72 22.05 12.15
N ALA A 534 -16.02 22.36 12.21
CA ALA A 534 -16.99 21.82 11.28
C ALA A 534 -16.78 22.40 9.88
N GLN A 535 -16.29 21.58 8.94
CA GLN A 535 -16.21 21.97 7.54
C GLN A 535 -17.50 21.57 6.82
N LYS A 536 -18.27 22.55 6.32
CA LYS A 536 -19.50 22.30 5.54
C LYS A 536 -19.25 21.93 4.07
N SER A 537 -17.99 21.99 3.61
CA SER A 537 -17.64 21.86 2.18
C SER A 537 -17.14 20.47 1.79
N LYS A 538 -17.34 20.07 0.52
CA LYS A 538 -16.74 18.87 -0.08
C LYS A 538 -15.26 19.05 -0.49
N ALA A 539 -14.68 20.23 -0.23
CA ALA A 539 -13.31 20.52 -0.60
C ALA A 539 -12.31 19.65 0.18
N GLN A 540 -11.18 19.36 -0.46
CA GLN A 540 -10.11 18.50 0.03
C GLN A 540 -8.84 19.32 0.24
N PHE A 541 -7.92 18.81 1.06
CA PHE A 541 -6.61 19.42 1.32
C PHE A 541 -6.69 20.92 1.69
N PRO A 542 -7.51 21.30 2.69
CA PRO A 542 -7.60 22.69 3.11
C PRO A 542 -6.27 23.18 3.67
N GLN A 543 -5.91 24.41 3.32
CA GLN A 543 -4.76 25.13 3.87
C GLN A 543 -5.24 26.49 4.38
N LEU A 544 -4.96 26.75 5.65
CA LEU A 544 -5.31 28.01 6.31
C LEU A 544 -4.24 29.07 6.01
N SER A 545 -4.64 30.34 5.94
CA SER A 545 -3.71 31.44 6.09
C SER A 545 -3.11 31.44 7.51
N ARG A 546 -1.91 31.99 7.71
CA ARG A 546 -1.20 31.96 9.01
C ARG A 546 -2.00 32.59 10.16
N ASP A 547 -2.84 33.57 9.85
CA ASP A 547 -3.78 34.23 10.78
C ASP A 547 -5.04 33.40 11.09
N GLY A 548 -5.27 32.30 10.37
CA GLY A 548 -6.41 31.39 10.55
C GLY A 548 -7.75 31.90 10.03
N THR A 549 -7.78 33.02 9.29
CA THR A 549 -9.04 33.65 8.85
C THR A 549 -9.53 33.17 7.50
N ARG A 550 -8.61 32.80 6.60
CA ARG A 550 -8.92 32.38 5.23
C ARG A 550 -8.49 30.94 4.99
N VAL A 551 -9.22 30.27 4.10
CA VAL A 551 -8.93 28.92 3.65
C VAL A 551 -8.79 28.88 2.14
N VAL A 552 -7.78 28.17 1.65
CA VAL A 552 -7.72 27.70 0.27
C VAL A 552 -7.83 26.18 0.28
N ALA A 553 -8.65 25.61 -0.60
CA ALA A 553 -8.89 24.17 -0.65
C ALA A 553 -9.12 23.72 -2.09
N HIS A 554 -9.12 22.41 -2.33
CA HIS A 554 -9.26 21.85 -3.66
C HIS A 554 -10.64 21.25 -3.86
N VAL A 555 -11.18 21.40 -5.06
CA VAL A 555 -12.36 20.69 -5.53
C VAL A 555 -11.94 19.96 -6.80
N ARG A 556 -12.13 18.63 -6.80
CA ARG A 556 -11.92 17.82 -8.00
C ARG A 556 -13.18 17.89 -8.86
N ASP A 557 -13.01 18.35 -10.10
CA ASP A 557 -14.11 18.40 -11.06
C ASP A 557 -14.50 16.98 -11.48
N ALA A 558 -15.79 16.64 -11.32
CA ALA A 558 -16.26 15.28 -11.57
C ALA A 558 -16.19 14.86 -13.04
N SER A 559 -16.26 15.83 -13.97
CA SER A 559 -16.30 15.56 -15.41
C SER A 559 -14.91 15.45 -16.02
N SER A 560 -14.01 16.36 -15.65
CA SER A 560 -12.66 16.45 -16.21
C SER A 560 -11.58 15.78 -15.35
N ARG A 561 -11.92 15.40 -14.11
CA ARG A 561 -10.98 14.94 -13.05
C ARG A 561 -9.90 15.96 -12.66
N ARG A 562 -9.93 17.17 -13.21
CA ARG A 562 -8.97 18.25 -12.93
C ARG A 562 -9.14 18.81 -11.53
N MET A 563 -8.06 19.34 -10.97
CA MET A 563 -8.07 20.02 -9.68
C MET A 563 -8.36 21.51 -9.85
N ARG A 564 -9.20 22.05 -8.98
CA ARG A 564 -9.52 23.48 -8.94
C ARG A 564 -9.41 23.99 -7.52
N LEU A 565 -8.83 25.17 -7.37
CA LEU A 565 -8.76 25.88 -6.10
C LEU A 565 -10.03 26.68 -5.82
N VAL A 566 -10.50 26.59 -4.58
CA VAL A 566 -11.50 27.47 -3.99
C VAL A 566 -10.87 28.25 -2.83
N VAL A 567 -11.32 29.48 -2.63
CA VAL A 567 -10.89 30.34 -1.53
C VAL A 567 -12.12 30.86 -0.77
N GLY A 568 -11.99 31.03 0.54
CA GLY A 568 -13.08 31.51 1.38
C GLY A 568 -12.65 31.95 2.77
N ASP A 569 -13.60 32.50 3.52
CA ASP A 569 -13.45 32.83 4.94
C ASP A 569 -13.85 31.62 5.80
N VAL A 570 -13.03 31.32 6.81
CA VAL A 570 -13.20 30.15 7.68
C VAL A 570 -14.51 30.22 8.49
N ASN A 571 -14.93 31.41 8.90
CA ASN A 571 -16.09 31.64 9.76
C ASN A 571 -17.36 31.96 8.98
N ALA A 572 -17.25 32.71 7.87
CA ALA A 572 -18.41 33.09 7.06
C ALA A 572 -18.96 31.91 6.24
N GLY A 573 -18.12 30.90 5.95
CA GLY A 573 -18.53 29.68 5.23
C GLY A 573 -18.76 29.89 3.73
N GLU A 574 -18.52 31.08 3.20
CA GLU A 574 -18.56 31.39 1.78
C GLU A 574 -17.26 30.93 1.12
N ILE A 575 -17.38 30.12 0.06
CA ILE A 575 -16.26 29.68 -0.78
C ILE A 575 -16.53 30.05 -2.23
N ARG A 576 -15.53 30.56 -2.94
CA ARG A 576 -15.60 30.82 -4.38
C ARG A 576 -14.46 30.14 -5.11
N PHE A 577 -14.68 29.81 -6.38
CA PHE A 577 -13.59 29.33 -7.23
C PHE A 577 -12.57 30.44 -7.44
N LEU A 578 -11.30 30.09 -7.22
CA LEU A 578 -10.15 30.96 -7.45
C LEU A 578 -9.52 30.71 -8.83
N THR A 579 -9.68 29.50 -9.36
CA THR A 579 -9.06 29.04 -10.61
C THR A 579 -10.10 28.63 -11.65
N PRO A 580 -9.80 28.83 -12.94
CA PRO A 580 -10.72 28.50 -14.02
C PRO A 580 -10.80 26.98 -14.24
N PRO A 581 -11.90 26.46 -14.83
CA PRO A 581 -12.12 25.01 -14.98
C PRO A 581 -11.24 24.32 -16.05
N ASP A 582 -10.64 25.10 -16.95
CA ASP A 582 -9.79 24.64 -18.03
C ASP A 582 -8.32 24.38 -17.60
N ARG A 583 -7.96 24.78 -16.38
CA ARG A 583 -6.63 24.58 -15.79
C ARG A 583 -6.70 23.64 -14.58
N SER A 584 -5.76 22.71 -14.48
CA SER A 584 -5.67 21.77 -13.35
C SER A 584 -4.65 22.30 -12.34
N ILE A 585 -5.14 22.97 -11.30
CA ILE A 585 -4.31 23.69 -10.32
C ILE A 585 -4.67 23.23 -8.90
N GLY A 586 -3.67 22.85 -8.11
CA GLY A 586 -3.80 22.26 -6.79
C GLY A 586 -2.66 22.61 -5.82
N TYR A 587 -2.61 21.92 -4.69
CA TYR A 587 -1.57 21.97 -3.65
C TYR A 587 -1.16 23.38 -3.20
N ALA A 588 -2.15 24.27 -3.05
CA ALA A 588 -1.95 25.68 -2.75
C ALA A 588 -1.35 25.97 -1.35
N ARG A 589 -0.49 26.99 -1.26
CA ARG A 589 0.09 27.51 -0.02
C ARG A 589 0.06 29.04 0.03
N TRP A 590 -0.46 29.58 1.12
CA TRP A 590 -0.52 31.03 1.37
C TRP A 590 0.88 31.60 1.63
N SER A 591 1.14 32.80 1.10
CA SER A 591 2.27 33.60 1.56
C SER A 591 2.09 33.99 3.04
N PRO A 592 3.17 34.23 3.79
CA PRO A 592 3.09 34.64 5.21
C PRO A 592 2.22 35.88 5.44
N ASP A 593 2.27 36.85 4.52
CA ASP A 593 1.43 38.06 4.53
C ASP A 593 0.00 37.85 4.00
N GLY A 594 -0.31 36.67 3.49
CA GLY A 594 -1.59 36.30 2.90
C GLY A 594 -1.97 37.06 1.62
N ARG A 595 -1.04 37.78 0.98
CA ARG A 595 -1.30 38.52 -0.27
C ARG A 595 -1.22 37.65 -1.53
N TRP A 596 -0.60 36.48 -1.42
CA TRP A 596 -0.38 35.57 -2.53
C TRP A 596 -0.69 34.13 -2.16
N ILE A 597 -1.01 33.33 -3.18
CA ILE A 597 -1.10 31.88 -3.09
C ILE A 597 -0.14 31.30 -4.13
N ALA A 598 0.79 30.45 -3.71
CA ALA A 598 1.56 29.60 -4.62
C ALA A 598 0.79 28.29 -4.82
N ALA A 599 0.77 27.74 -6.03
CA ALA A 599 0.06 26.50 -6.34
C ALA A 599 0.78 25.71 -7.45
N GLU A 600 0.50 24.42 -7.52
CA GLU A 600 1.02 23.52 -8.56
C GLU A 600 0.02 23.45 -9.70
N GLU A 601 0.50 23.58 -10.93
CA GLU A 601 -0.28 23.41 -12.15
C GLU A 601 0.21 22.21 -12.94
N GLU A 602 -0.72 21.31 -13.28
CA GLU A 602 -0.42 20.10 -14.04
C GLU A 602 -0.30 20.42 -15.54
N HIS A 603 0.88 20.14 -16.11
CA HIS A 603 1.22 20.25 -17.53
C HIS A 603 1.58 18.86 -18.09
N GLY A 604 0.58 18.03 -18.36
CA GLY A 604 0.80 16.68 -18.90
C GLY A 604 1.48 15.77 -17.88
N SER A 605 2.77 15.43 -18.10
CA SER A 605 3.57 14.64 -17.15
C SER A 605 4.40 15.49 -16.18
N ASN A 606 4.30 16.81 -16.26
CA ASN A 606 5.12 17.77 -15.51
C ASN A 606 4.24 18.69 -14.66
N ASP A 607 4.86 19.36 -13.68
CA ASP A 607 4.16 20.30 -12.80
C ASP A 607 4.88 21.65 -12.83
N ALA A 608 4.12 22.73 -13.04
CA ALA A 608 4.59 24.11 -12.96
C ALA A 608 4.24 24.72 -11.60
N ILE A 609 5.06 25.66 -11.14
CA ILE A 609 4.76 26.48 -9.95
C ILE A 609 4.13 27.78 -10.43
N VAL A 610 2.91 28.05 -9.99
CA VAL A 610 2.17 29.28 -10.30
C VAL A 610 1.92 30.11 -9.06
N LEU A 611 1.83 31.42 -9.27
CA LEU A 611 1.44 32.42 -8.30
C LEU A 611 0.04 32.93 -8.63
N ILE A 612 -0.82 33.01 -7.62
CA ILE A 612 -2.22 33.38 -7.76
C ILE A 612 -2.52 34.54 -6.82
N SER A 613 -3.16 35.58 -7.35
CA SER A 613 -3.75 36.63 -6.53
C SER A 613 -5.05 36.13 -5.92
N PRO A 614 -5.18 36.07 -4.58
CA PRO A 614 -6.41 35.62 -3.93
C PRO A 614 -7.59 36.52 -4.26
N GLU A 615 -7.38 37.82 -4.48
CA GLU A 615 -8.46 38.80 -4.69
C GLU A 615 -9.15 38.65 -6.04
N ASN A 616 -8.40 38.50 -7.13
CA ASN A 616 -8.94 38.50 -8.49
C ASN A 616 -8.66 37.21 -9.28
N GLY A 617 -7.95 36.23 -8.71
CA GLY A 617 -7.63 34.98 -9.37
C GLY A 617 -6.64 35.10 -10.52
N ARG A 618 -5.90 36.21 -10.65
CA ARG A 618 -4.84 36.35 -11.65
C ARG A 618 -3.72 35.36 -11.38
N ILE A 619 -3.37 34.57 -12.39
CA ILE A 619 -2.35 33.50 -12.32
C ILE A 619 -1.10 33.92 -13.10
N GLN A 620 0.08 33.72 -12.52
CA GLN A 620 1.39 33.96 -13.13
C GLN A 620 2.28 32.72 -12.93
N THR A 621 2.84 32.19 -14.01
CA THR A 621 3.81 31.08 -13.93
C THR A 621 5.18 31.58 -13.45
N LEU A 622 5.73 30.89 -12.45
CA LEU A 622 7.06 31.15 -11.87
C LEU A 622 8.10 30.14 -12.35
N VAL A 623 7.78 28.85 -12.31
CA VAL A 623 8.63 27.75 -12.77
C VAL A 623 7.82 26.89 -13.73
N ASP A 624 8.35 26.65 -14.91
CA ASP A 624 7.75 25.80 -15.95
C ASP A 624 8.88 24.98 -16.58
N GLU A 625 9.24 23.91 -15.89
CA GLU A 625 10.34 23.03 -16.29
C GLU A 625 9.76 21.64 -16.63
N PRO A 626 10.40 20.87 -17.54
CA PRO A 626 9.81 19.65 -18.09
C PRO A 626 9.93 18.43 -17.15
N VAL A 627 9.66 18.62 -15.86
CA VAL A 627 9.84 17.67 -14.76
C VAL A 627 9.08 18.16 -13.51
N HIS A 628 8.98 17.32 -12.47
CA HIS A 628 8.27 17.66 -11.24
C HIS A 628 8.93 18.79 -10.42
N SER A 629 8.08 19.69 -9.93
CA SER A 629 8.40 20.79 -9.01
C SER A 629 7.31 20.92 -7.94
N TRP A 630 7.45 20.16 -6.86
CA TRP A 630 6.45 20.08 -5.78
C TRP A 630 6.69 21.16 -4.74
N LEU A 631 5.89 22.21 -4.77
CA LEU A 631 6.00 23.31 -3.83
C LEU A 631 5.48 22.89 -2.46
N HIS A 632 5.99 23.54 -1.42
CA HIS A 632 5.42 23.32 -0.10
C HIS A 632 5.42 24.54 0.79
N ASP A 633 6.36 25.47 0.74
CA ASP A 633 6.30 26.60 1.68
C ASP A 633 6.92 27.88 1.16
N TRP A 634 6.70 28.95 1.91
CA TRP A 634 7.22 30.28 1.64
C TRP A 634 8.29 30.67 2.64
N ALA A 635 9.32 31.38 2.17
CA ALA A 635 10.23 32.07 3.06
C ALA A 635 9.52 33.23 3.79
N PRO A 636 9.97 33.62 5.00
CA PRO A 636 9.38 34.71 5.77
C PRO A 636 9.43 36.07 5.06
N ASN A 637 10.25 36.23 4.03
CA ASN A 637 10.36 37.46 3.24
C ASN A 637 9.24 37.65 2.19
N ASN A 638 8.30 36.71 2.03
CA ASN A 638 7.22 36.75 1.04
C ASN A 638 7.68 36.80 -0.44
N ASP A 639 8.95 36.52 -0.71
CA ASP A 639 9.50 36.49 -2.07
C ASP A 639 9.95 35.10 -2.48
N GLN A 640 10.58 34.33 -1.60
CA GLN A 640 11.08 33.01 -1.96
C GLN A 640 10.05 31.91 -1.65
N ILE A 641 9.90 30.96 -2.56
CA ILE A 641 9.04 29.79 -2.42
C ILE A 641 9.93 28.56 -2.53
N VAL A 642 9.86 27.67 -1.54
CA VAL A 642 10.65 26.44 -1.48
C VAL A 642 9.86 25.26 -2.03
N PHE A 643 10.54 24.41 -2.80
CA PHE A 643 9.96 23.26 -3.48
C PHE A 643 10.95 22.11 -3.58
N ALA A 644 10.42 20.89 -3.67
CA ALA A 644 11.19 19.71 -4.04
C ALA A 644 11.18 19.56 -5.56
N GLY A 645 12.35 19.48 -6.18
CA GLY A 645 12.50 19.38 -7.64
C GLY A 645 13.20 18.09 -8.05
N LEU A 646 12.68 17.44 -9.08
CA LEU A 646 13.32 16.30 -9.74
C LEU A 646 14.14 16.78 -10.93
N ARG A 647 15.46 16.67 -10.88
CA ARG A 647 16.35 17.02 -12.01
C ARG A 647 17.33 15.90 -12.26
N ASN A 648 17.47 15.47 -13.51
CA ASN A 648 18.34 14.35 -13.90
C ASN A 648 18.09 13.05 -13.11
N GLY A 649 16.86 12.80 -12.67
CA GLY A 649 16.51 11.65 -11.83
C GLY A 649 16.91 11.76 -10.36
N LEU A 650 17.30 12.95 -9.88
CA LEU A 650 17.69 13.22 -8.50
C LEU A 650 16.72 14.24 -7.86
N TRP A 651 16.20 13.88 -6.68
CA TRP A 651 15.35 14.77 -5.89
C TRP A 651 16.20 15.67 -4.99
N ASN A 652 15.97 16.98 -5.09
CA ASN A 652 16.63 17.97 -4.25
C ASN A 652 15.67 19.10 -3.86
N VAL A 653 16.05 19.87 -2.84
CA VAL A 653 15.33 21.07 -2.44
C VAL A 653 15.84 22.26 -3.25
N TYR A 654 14.91 23.10 -3.70
CA TYR A 654 15.17 24.33 -4.42
C TYR A 654 14.29 25.44 -3.86
N TRP A 655 14.63 26.68 -4.17
CA TRP A 655 13.69 27.79 -4.04
C TRP A 655 13.66 28.63 -5.31
N VAL A 656 12.53 29.30 -5.53
CA VAL A 656 12.33 30.29 -6.60
C VAL A 656 11.92 31.63 -6.01
N SER A 657 12.51 32.72 -6.50
CA SER A 657 12.09 34.08 -6.16
C SER A 657 10.89 34.50 -7.01
N ARG A 658 9.83 34.97 -6.35
CA ARG A 658 8.61 35.48 -6.98
C ARG A 658 8.88 36.73 -7.82
N SER A 659 9.72 37.65 -7.31
CA SER A 659 10.03 38.91 -7.97
C SER A 659 11.04 38.78 -9.12
N THR A 660 12.08 37.96 -8.96
CA THR A 660 13.18 37.84 -9.94
C THR A 660 13.09 36.59 -10.82
N LYS A 661 12.24 35.63 -10.47
CA LYS A 661 12.17 34.27 -11.06
C LYS A 661 13.46 33.46 -10.95
N ARG A 662 14.43 33.91 -10.16
CA ARG A 662 15.67 33.18 -9.93
C ARG A 662 15.39 31.90 -9.16
N VAL A 663 15.84 30.77 -9.70
CA VAL A 663 15.84 29.46 -9.03
C VAL A 663 17.21 29.19 -8.43
N ARG A 664 17.25 28.59 -7.24
CA ARG A 664 18.49 28.13 -6.58
C ARG A 664 18.28 26.77 -5.94
N GLN A 665 19.26 25.88 -6.09
CA GLN A 665 19.32 24.58 -5.44
C GLN A 665 19.92 24.68 -4.03
N LEU A 666 19.32 23.99 -3.07
CA LEU A 666 19.72 23.98 -1.66
C LEU A 666 20.41 22.69 -1.23
N THR A 667 20.05 21.54 -1.82
CA THR A 667 20.62 20.23 -1.47
C THR A 667 21.23 19.55 -2.69
N HIS A 668 22.19 18.64 -2.47
CA HIS A 668 22.96 17.96 -3.52
C HIS A 668 22.98 16.44 -3.36
N PHE A 669 21.82 15.84 -3.07
CA PHE A 669 21.68 14.39 -2.92
C PHE A 669 21.93 13.67 -4.25
N GLN A 670 22.65 12.55 -4.17
CA GLN A 670 23.08 11.74 -5.31
C GLN A 670 22.32 10.41 -5.45
N SER A 671 21.50 10.04 -4.46
CA SER A 671 20.74 8.78 -4.52
C SER A 671 19.54 8.92 -5.45
N ARG A 672 19.44 8.05 -6.45
CA ARG A 672 18.30 7.96 -7.39
C ARG A 672 17.06 7.29 -6.83
N SER A 673 17.19 6.48 -5.78
CA SER A 673 16.05 5.89 -5.06
C SER A 673 15.56 6.80 -3.93
N GLY A 674 16.33 7.84 -3.60
CA GLY A 674 15.95 8.83 -2.60
C GLY A 674 14.92 9.82 -3.14
N ILE A 675 13.98 10.21 -2.29
CA ILE A 675 13.01 11.26 -2.60
C ILE A 675 13.07 12.32 -1.51
N VAL A 676 12.90 13.58 -1.92
CA VAL A 676 12.76 14.72 -1.03
C VAL A 676 11.38 15.31 -1.23
N ARG A 677 10.68 15.65 -0.14
CA ARG A 677 9.35 16.26 -0.19
C ARG A 677 9.15 17.28 0.92
N TYR A 678 8.06 18.03 0.75
CA TYR A 678 7.49 18.88 1.79
C TYR A 678 8.50 19.85 2.45
N PRO A 679 9.32 20.59 1.68
CA PRO A 679 10.22 21.55 2.29
C PRO A 679 9.45 22.68 2.98
N ALA A 680 9.86 23.05 4.19
CA ALA A 680 9.28 24.15 4.96
C ALA A 680 10.38 25.08 5.46
N TRP A 681 10.15 26.39 5.36
CA TRP A 681 11.13 27.38 5.74
C TRP A 681 10.99 27.70 7.24
N SER A 682 12.11 27.83 7.93
CA SER A 682 12.11 28.41 9.27
C SER A 682 11.59 29.85 9.22
N PRO A 683 10.72 30.28 10.14
CA PRO A 683 10.27 31.67 10.22
C PRO A 683 11.41 32.67 10.46
N ARG A 684 12.56 32.19 10.97
CA ARG A 684 13.78 33.00 11.12
C ARG A 684 14.57 33.17 9.82
N GLY A 685 14.21 32.42 8.77
CA GLY A 685 14.86 32.46 7.46
C GLY A 685 16.19 31.70 7.39
N ASP A 686 16.61 31.05 8.47
CA ASP A 686 17.96 30.51 8.69
C ASP A 686 18.12 29.02 8.39
N GLN A 687 17.03 28.31 8.08
CA GLN A 687 17.06 26.90 7.70
C GLN A 687 15.79 26.48 6.94
N VAL A 688 15.89 25.38 6.20
CA VAL A 688 14.76 24.70 5.56
C VAL A 688 14.73 23.24 6.05
N VAL A 689 13.58 22.80 6.54
CA VAL A 689 13.32 21.40 6.89
C VAL A 689 12.55 20.69 5.79
N PHE A 690 12.70 19.37 5.64
CA PHE A 690 12.04 18.59 4.59
C PHE A 690 11.96 17.10 4.94
N GLU A 691 11.01 16.37 4.34
CA GLU A 691 11.01 14.90 4.33
C GLU A 691 12.14 14.44 3.40
N ARG A 692 12.99 13.54 3.89
CA ARG A 692 13.88 12.74 3.05
C ARG A 692 13.54 11.27 3.24
N GLN A 693 13.10 10.67 2.15
CA GLN A 693 12.81 9.26 2.07
C GLN A 693 13.96 8.53 1.36
N GLY A 694 14.44 7.45 1.95
CA GLY A 694 15.32 6.46 1.34
C GLY A 694 14.59 5.13 1.16
N LEU A 695 15.07 4.35 0.20
CA LEU A 695 14.65 2.97 -0.01
C LEU A 695 15.82 2.07 0.37
N VAL A 696 15.59 1.21 1.36
CA VAL A 696 16.46 0.05 1.63
C VAL A 696 15.71 -1.18 1.18
N ALA A 697 16.37 -2.06 0.45
CA ALA A 697 15.76 -3.30 0.01
C ALA A 697 16.80 -4.42 0.03
N ASN A 698 16.39 -5.59 0.49
CA ASN A 698 17.26 -6.75 0.56
C ASN A 698 16.63 -7.93 -0.20
N ILE A 699 17.46 -8.77 -0.79
CA ILE A 699 17.03 -9.95 -1.54
C ILE A 699 16.82 -11.13 -0.59
N TYR A 700 15.68 -11.79 -0.73
CA TYR A 700 15.32 -13.01 -0.02
C TYR A 700 15.08 -14.13 -1.01
N VAL A 701 15.42 -15.35 -0.60
CA VAL A 701 15.10 -16.59 -1.33
C VAL A 701 14.25 -17.50 -0.46
N ALA A 702 13.27 -18.15 -1.08
CA ALA A 702 12.36 -19.09 -0.46
C ALA A 702 12.30 -20.38 -1.27
N ASP A 703 12.32 -21.52 -0.59
CA ASP A 703 12.04 -22.82 -1.19
C ASP A 703 10.53 -23.10 -1.22
N LEU A 704 10.05 -23.65 -2.33
CA LEU A 704 8.64 -24.00 -2.55
C LEU A 704 8.34 -25.50 -2.35
N ARG A 705 9.35 -26.30 -1.99
CA ARG A 705 9.25 -27.75 -1.81
C ARG A 705 8.83 -28.17 -0.40
#